data_AF-A0A1H2QWZ5-F1
#
_entry.id   AF-A0A1H2QWZ5-F1
#
_cell.length_a   1.000
_cell.length_b   1.000
_cell.length_c   1.000
_cell.angle_alpha   90.00
_cell.angle_beta   90.00
_cell.angle_gamma   90.00
#
_symmetry.space_group_name_H-M   'P 1'
#
loop_
_entity.id
_entity.type
_entity.pdbx_description
1 polymer ?
#
loop_
_entity_poly.entity_id
_entity_poly.type
_entity_poly.pdbx_seq_one_letter_code
_entity_poly.pdbx_strand_id
1 'polypeptide(L)'
;MNPLMRVQTWLKLILVFAVGSSVMFSASGIGTVAADENASMLQSTEQAPLLSQDLILTKDESYSEYIKKYEQASYPDQSIILDAAKVSSLEGEGSEIVSNAEGASGQSIKTGEDSTLEWTFKVETAGLYYISSTYYPIEGKSSAIERSLLIDGELPFREAAFIQMDRVWDNLKPEIEQDNRGNDLRPQQHETPDWQTTMLKDSNGYYEEPFAFYFSQGTHTLSLIAQREPVIIKELTLHKYEEPAAYEQYASLKTSEGVDSPAGVLIELQAEDATAKSSPTLYPLMDRSSPAAYPYSPKLSKVNTIGGYNWRIPGQWIEWEVEVPKEGLYKLAFNTKQNFVRGIYSTRKLTINGEIPFEEMSRIPFRYEKGYEMRIMEDEFREPYLYHLKAGTNTIRMEVTLGEFAPLIREVEDSLIELNSMYRKILMITGTAPDEVRDYRVDERIPDLLEVFSRESERLKQVGAQLRALSQGSGDQDALLKTMSLQLDEMVDDPDTIPRRLQAYKTNTGGLGTWLQQIREQPLEIDSIYIASSDQTISNKGSSWFAEMWHEIVTFFYSFFIDYDSIGSVASESEEGRTVTVWIGSGRDQANTIKSMIDETFTPETGIQVNLKLVPMGSLLPATLSGQGPDVAMQMGNDIPVNYAMRNAAADISVFSDYDEVAARFRDSALVPYTYEDGVYALPETQTFNMLFYRKDVLNELGLEVPQTWDEVWSLLSVLDKNHMDFGLPLVVQPSYPGENVPPNSVYSMLLFQTEGEFYRDGGKESDLDSQIGIDAFKQWTEFYTDYKLEREYDFANRFRTGEMPIGIADYTTYNQLTVFAPEIRGMWGFTVIPGTELENGSINRSVASGGSGVLMLEGAEDKEAAWEYMKWWTSEETQVKFGREMEGLMGAAARYPTANINALEKLPWPVEDFDQLQAGFEWVEGIPEVPGGYFTGRHLINAFYRTVDGQIEPREALMDYVQYIQDEIRAKRSEFGLTE
;
A
#
# COMPACT_ATOMS: atom_id res chain seq x y z
N MET A 1 -2.16 51.97 -23.47
CA MET A 1 -0.76 51.56 -23.17
C MET A 1 -0.60 50.11 -23.58
N ASN A 2 0.49 49.79 -24.29
CA ASN A 2 0.59 48.67 -25.23
C ASN A 2 0.85 47.30 -24.53
N PRO A 3 0.02 46.25 -24.74
CA PRO A 3 0.14 44.94 -24.09
C PRO A 3 1.41 44.14 -24.47
N LEU A 4 2.09 44.51 -25.57
CA LEU A 4 3.35 43.90 -26.01
C LEU A 4 4.53 44.15 -25.06
N MET A 5 4.47 45.17 -24.21
CA MET A 5 5.57 45.49 -23.28
C MET A 5 5.54 44.65 -21.98
N ARG A 6 4.43 44.01 -21.62
CA ARG A 6 4.35 43.16 -20.41
C ARG A 6 4.93 41.75 -20.64
N VAL A 7 4.84 41.23 -21.86
CA VAL A 7 5.31 39.88 -22.21
C VAL A 7 6.84 39.79 -22.20
N GLN A 8 7.54 40.84 -22.62
CA GLN A 8 9.01 40.87 -22.62
C GLN A 8 9.63 40.97 -21.21
N THR A 9 8.90 41.50 -20.23
CA THR A 9 9.40 41.64 -18.85
C THR A 9 9.29 40.34 -18.07
N TRP A 10 8.26 39.53 -18.35
CA TRP A 10 8.04 38.22 -17.73
C TRP A 10 9.05 37.16 -18.19
N LEU A 11 9.40 37.15 -19.48
CA LEU A 11 10.40 36.22 -20.04
C LEU A 11 11.82 36.42 -19.49
N LYS A 12 12.14 37.59 -18.93
CA LYS A 12 13.46 37.88 -18.33
C LYS A 12 13.57 37.48 -16.86
N LEU A 13 12.44 37.31 -16.15
CA LEU A 13 12.42 36.96 -14.72
C LEU A 13 12.57 35.44 -14.49
N ILE A 14 12.10 34.63 -15.42
CA ILE A 14 12.19 33.15 -15.35
C ILE A 14 13.63 32.65 -15.58
N LEU A 15 14.45 33.41 -16.30
CA LEU A 15 15.85 33.04 -16.59
C LEU A 15 16.84 33.32 -15.43
N VAL A 16 16.41 33.98 -14.36
CA VAL A 16 17.28 34.36 -13.23
C VAL A 16 17.14 33.42 -12.02
N PHE A 17 16.08 32.60 -11.96
CA PHE A 17 15.85 31.68 -10.83
C PHE A 17 16.44 30.28 -11.00
N ALA A 18 17.04 29.97 -12.16
CA ALA A 18 17.62 28.65 -12.46
C ALA A 18 19.08 28.46 -12.01
N VAL A 19 19.66 29.39 -11.23
CA VAL A 19 21.06 29.32 -10.77
C VAL A 19 21.11 29.68 -9.29
N GLY A 20 20.98 28.70 -8.40
CA GLY A 20 21.11 28.98 -6.97
C GLY A 20 20.75 27.85 -6.01
N SER A 21 21.23 26.62 -6.24
CA SER A 21 21.16 25.56 -5.21
C SER A 21 22.42 24.71 -5.28
N SER A 22 23.36 24.90 -4.36
CA SER A 22 24.30 23.87 -3.92
C SER A 22 25.19 24.33 -2.74
N VAL A 23 25.35 23.38 -1.80
CA VAL A 23 26.40 23.21 -0.78
C VAL A 23 26.31 24.04 0.52
N MET A 24 26.08 23.38 1.67
CA MET A 24 27.13 23.08 2.65
C MET A 24 26.65 22.19 3.82
N PHE A 25 27.43 21.13 4.06
CA PHE A 25 27.45 20.24 5.22
C PHE A 25 28.80 20.44 5.97
N SER A 26 28.91 19.87 7.18
CA SER A 26 30.09 19.61 8.05
C SER A 26 30.25 20.57 9.26
N ALA A 27 30.65 20.16 10.48
CA ALA A 27 30.87 18.85 11.15
C ALA A 27 31.27 19.08 12.64
N SER A 28 31.30 17.97 13.42
CA SER A 28 32.12 17.66 14.63
C SER A 28 31.75 18.26 16.01
N GLY A 29 31.85 17.57 17.17
CA GLY A 29 32.24 16.18 17.51
C GLY A 29 32.55 15.97 19.03
N ILE A 30 32.36 14.71 19.51
CA ILE A 30 33.17 13.89 20.46
C ILE A 30 33.09 14.05 22.01
N GLY A 31 32.85 12.90 22.71
CA GLY A 31 33.54 12.45 23.95
C GLY A 31 32.65 11.83 25.08
N THR A 32 32.38 10.50 25.15
CA THR A 32 33.03 9.37 25.93
C THR A 32 33.07 9.54 27.48
N VAL A 33 32.73 8.63 28.43
CA VAL A 33 33.13 7.19 28.71
C VAL A 33 32.32 6.59 29.91
N ALA A 34 31.87 5.31 29.79
CA ALA A 34 31.82 4.09 30.67
C ALA A 34 31.67 4.16 32.23
N ALA A 35 31.28 3.13 33.04
CA ALA A 35 30.97 1.68 32.94
C ALA A 35 30.22 1.23 34.24
N ASP A 36 29.40 0.15 34.22
CA ASP A 36 29.56 -1.14 34.96
C ASP A 36 28.44 -1.32 36.04
N GLU A 37 27.85 -2.46 36.41
CA GLU A 37 27.74 -3.86 35.93
C GLU A 37 26.82 -4.63 36.94
N ASN A 38 26.18 -5.73 36.50
CA ASN A 38 25.52 -6.83 37.28
C ASN A 38 24.04 -6.65 37.75
N ALA A 39 23.00 -7.25 37.14
CA ALA A 39 22.64 -8.66 36.86
C ALA A 39 22.08 -9.47 38.06
N SER A 40 20.79 -9.84 38.03
CA SER A 40 20.31 -11.24 37.90
C SER A 40 18.84 -11.48 38.31
N MET A 41 18.10 -12.08 37.37
CA MET A 41 17.12 -13.19 37.43
C MET A 41 15.89 -13.14 38.36
N LEU A 42 14.70 -13.38 37.76
CA LEU A 42 13.70 -14.42 38.10
C LEU A 42 12.47 -14.26 37.14
N GLN A 43 12.31 -15.14 36.15
CA GLN A 43 11.46 -16.34 36.12
C GLN A 43 9.96 -16.08 35.86
N SER A 44 9.59 -16.40 34.62
CA SER A 44 8.28 -16.41 33.97
C SER A 44 7.32 -17.48 34.50
N THR A 45 6.02 -17.25 34.28
CA THR A 45 4.98 -18.29 34.38
C THR A 45 4.08 -18.24 33.14
N GLU A 46 4.00 -19.36 32.44
CA GLU A 46 3.31 -19.62 31.17
C GLU A 46 1.77 -19.52 31.23
N GLN A 47 1.15 -19.10 30.12
CA GLN A 47 -0.20 -19.51 29.70
C GLN A 47 -0.16 -20.08 28.27
N ALA A 48 -0.95 -21.13 28.04
CA ALA A 48 -1.02 -21.97 26.83
C ALA A 48 -2.36 -21.78 26.08
N PRO A 49 -2.58 -22.33 24.87
CA PRO A 49 -1.69 -22.48 23.72
C PRO A 49 -2.31 -21.87 22.43
N LEU A 50 -1.57 -20.97 21.79
CA LEU A 50 -1.79 -20.35 20.48
C LEU A 50 -1.34 -21.29 19.33
N LEU A 51 -1.91 -22.50 19.27
CA LEU A 51 -1.38 -23.61 18.47
C LEU A 51 -1.37 -23.40 16.94
N SER A 52 -2.10 -22.42 16.38
CA SER A 52 -2.03 -22.08 14.95
C SER A 52 -1.01 -20.97 14.62
N GLN A 53 -0.64 -20.13 15.61
CA GLN A 53 0.28 -19.01 15.43
C GLN A 53 1.73 -19.47 15.22
N ASP A 54 2.20 -20.45 15.99
CA ASP A 54 3.61 -20.87 15.93
C ASP A 54 3.96 -21.61 14.62
N LEU A 55 3.02 -22.33 14.01
CA LEU A 55 3.29 -23.15 12.82
C LEU A 55 3.45 -22.36 11.51
N ILE A 56 2.68 -21.27 11.34
CA ILE A 56 2.80 -20.40 10.15
C ILE A 56 3.99 -19.42 10.30
N LEU A 57 4.36 -19.06 11.54
CA LEU A 57 5.35 -18.03 11.85
C LEU A 57 6.80 -18.52 12.02
N THR A 58 7.05 -19.84 11.99
CA THR A 58 8.38 -20.43 12.24
C THR A 58 9.08 -21.01 11.01
N LYS A 59 8.43 -21.00 9.83
CA LYS A 59 9.01 -21.63 8.63
C LYS A 59 9.93 -20.68 7.87
N ASP A 60 11.22 -20.75 8.19
CA ASP A 60 12.27 -19.93 7.55
C ASP A 60 12.63 -20.38 6.13
N GLU A 61 12.32 -21.62 5.75
CA GLU A 61 12.71 -22.19 4.45
C GLU A 61 11.91 -21.60 3.27
N SER A 62 12.62 -21.09 2.27
CA SER A 62 12.06 -20.58 1.01
C SER A 62 11.74 -21.70 0.01
N TYR A 63 10.87 -21.44 -0.97
CA TYR A 63 10.58 -22.39 -2.05
C TYR A 63 11.84 -22.83 -2.82
N SER A 64 12.81 -21.92 -3.02
CA SER A 64 14.07 -22.25 -3.71
C SER A 64 14.91 -23.29 -2.95
N GLU A 65 14.92 -23.23 -1.62
CA GLU A 65 15.60 -24.20 -0.76
C GLU A 65 14.84 -25.52 -0.71
N TYR A 66 13.51 -25.43 -0.64
CA TYR A 66 12.61 -26.59 -0.65
C TYR A 66 12.80 -27.41 -1.93
N ILE A 67 12.71 -26.79 -3.11
CA ILE A 67 12.80 -27.53 -4.38
C ILE A 67 14.19 -28.12 -4.60
N LYS A 68 15.26 -27.45 -4.14
CA LYS A 68 16.64 -27.97 -4.14
C LYS A 68 16.77 -29.32 -3.41
N LYS A 69 16.04 -29.50 -2.30
CA LYS A 69 16.01 -30.79 -1.56
C LYS A 69 15.42 -31.94 -2.39
N TYR A 70 14.59 -31.62 -3.38
CA TYR A 70 13.84 -32.59 -4.18
C TYR A 70 14.19 -32.54 -5.69
N GLU A 71 15.30 -31.93 -6.09
CA GLU A 71 15.73 -31.83 -7.50
C GLU A 71 15.80 -33.17 -8.25
N GLN A 72 16.02 -34.27 -7.51
CA GLN A 72 16.12 -35.62 -8.08
C GLN A 72 14.79 -36.39 -8.04
N ALA A 73 13.72 -35.79 -7.51
CA ALA A 73 12.39 -36.40 -7.48
C ALA A 73 11.78 -36.40 -8.89
N SER A 74 11.05 -37.47 -9.22
CA SER A 74 10.30 -37.55 -10.47
C SER A 74 9.02 -36.71 -10.40
N TYR A 75 8.54 -36.27 -11.56
CA TYR A 75 7.20 -35.71 -11.75
C TYR A 75 6.25 -36.80 -12.28
N PRO A 76 5.40 -37.40 -11.44
CA PRO A 76 4.58 -38.54 -11.85
C PRO A 76 3.48 -38.12 -12.83
N ASP A 77 3.19 -38.97 -13.83
CA ASP A 77 2.06 -38.74 -14.76
C ASP A 77 0.68 -39.01 -14.12
N GLN A 78 0.65 -39.47 -12.88
CA GLN A 78 -0.58 -39.71 -12.12
C GLN A 78 -1.26 -38.39 -11.77
N SER A 79 -2.57 -38.29 -11.98
CA SER A 79 -3.40 -37.20 -11.48
C SER A 79 -4.23 -37.64 -10.28
N ILE A 80 -4.31 -36.81 -9.25
CA ILE A 80 -5.10 -37.02 -8.02
C ILE A 80 -6.07 -35.84 -7.88
N ILE A 81 -7.37 -36.13 -7.84
CA ILE A 81 -8.43 -35.12 -7.70
C ILE A 81 -8.94 -35.14 -6.26
N LEU A 82 -8.81 -34.00 -5.58
CA LEU A 82 -9.34 -33.72 -4.26
C LEU A 82 -10.69 -33.01 -4.43
N ASP A 83 -11.75 -33.81 -4.54
CA ASP A 83 -13.13 -33.34 -4.72
C ASP A 83 -13.66 -32.70 -3.42
N ALA A 84 -14.38 -31.58 -3.55
CA ALA A 84 -15.12 -30.93 -2.47
C ALA A 84 -15.98 -31.91 -1.63
N ALA A 85 -16.60 -32.90 -2.29
CA ALA A 85 -17.42 -33.94 -1.66
C ALA A 85 -16.67 -34.81 -0.65
N LYS A 86 -15.34 -34.85 -0.71
CA LYS A 86 -14.46 -35.74 0.07
C LYS A 86 -13.62 -34.99 1.12
N VAL A 87 -14.00 -33.75 1.42
CA VAL A 87 -13.34 -32.99 2.49
C VAL A 87 -13.40 -33.77 3.80
N SER A 88 -12.26 -33.87 4.48
CA SER A 88 -12.08 -34.63 5.72
C SER A 88 -12.42 -33.78 6.95
N SER A 89 -12.10 -32.48 6.92
CA SER A 89 -12.52 -31.49 7.92
C SER A 89 -12.88 -30.16 7.27
N LEU A 90 -13.89 -29.48 7.82
CA LEU A 90 -14.36 -28.16 7.42
C LEU A 90 -14.69 -27.38 8.69
N GLU A 91 -13.91 -26.33 8.96
CA GLU A 91 -14.04 -25.47 10.15
C GLU A 91 -14.10 -23.99 9.74
N GLY A 92 -14.59 -23.13 10.62
CA GLY A 92 -14.76 -21.67 10.41
C GLY A 92 -16.21 -21.26 10.14
N GLU A 93 -16.53 -19.99 10.39
CA GLU A 93 -17.87 -19.46 10.14
C GLU A 93 -18.16 -19.30 8.65
N GLY A 94 -19.43 -19.45 8.25
CA GLY A 94 -19.85 -19.33 6.84
C GLY A 94 -19.39 -20.45 5.90
N SER A 95 -18.72 -21.47 6.44
CA SER A 95 -18.24 -22.63 5.70
C SER A 95 -19.31 -23.71 5.53
N GLU A 96 -19.59 -24.11 4.29
CA GLU A 96 -20.57 -25.16 3.99
C GLU A 96 -20.32 -25.89 2.66
N ILE A 97 -20.76 -27.14 2.57
CA ILE A 97 -20.79 -27.87 1.30
C ILE A 97 -22.06 -27.49 0.54
N VAL A 98 -21.87 -26.88 -0.62
CA VAL A 98 -22.94 -26.44 -1.53
C VAL A 98 -23.07 -27.39 -2.71
N SER A 99 -24.27 -27.49 -3.29
CA SER A 99 -24.54 -28.34 -4.46
C SER A 99 -24.97 -27.50 -5.65
N ASN A 100 -24.42 -27.81 -6.83
CA ASN A 100 -24.68 -27.11 -8.08
C ASN A 100 -24.42 -25.59 -8.00
N ALA A 101 -23.38 -25.19 -7.28
CA ALA A 101 -23.05 -23.79 -7.04
C ALA A 101 -22.72 -23.07 -8.34
N GLU A 102 -23.33 -21.90 -8.56
CA GLU A 102 -23.07 -21.03 -9.72
C GLU A 102 -23.02 -21.79 -11.05
N GLY A 103 -23.96 -22.71 -11.25
CA GLY A 103 -24.12 -23.49 -12.47
C GLY A 103 -23.17 -24.70 -12.63
N ALA A 104 -22.15 -24.86 -11.78
CA ALA A 104 -21.25 -26.00 -11.84
C ALA A 104 -21.90 -27.25 -11.23
N SER A 105 -22.06 -28.32 -12.00
CA SER A 105 -22.61 -29.58 -11.49
C SER A 105 -21.73 -30.21 -10.41
N GLY A 106 -22.34 -30.78 -9.37
CA GLY A 106 -21.64 -31.52 -8.32
C GLY A 106 -21.67 -30.81 -6.98
N GLN A 107 -20.75 -31.18 -6.08
CA GLN A 107 -20.56 -30.52 -4.80
C GLN A 107 -19.39 -29.52 -4.90
N SER A 108 -19.45 -28.46 -4.10
CA SER A 108 -18.38 -27.48 -3.93
C SER A 108 -18.37 -27.04 -2.47
N ILE A 109 -17.27 -26.45 -2.00
CA ILE A 109 -17.14 -25.96 -0.63
C ILE A 109 -17.12 -24.45 -0.66
N LYS A 110 -18.11 -23.82 -0.05
CA LYS A 110 -18.09 -22.40 0.25
C LYS A 110 -17.28 -22.19 1.52
N THR A 111 -16.31 -21.29 1.51
CA THR A 111 -15.51 -20.91 2.68
C THR A 111 -15.84 -19.49 3.13
N GLY A 112 -15.80 -19.26 4.45
CA GLY A 112 -15.71 -17.92 5.04
C GLY A 112 -14.29 -17.35 5.00
N GLU A 113 -14.06 -16.27 5.76
CA GLU A 113 -12.77 -15.57 5.85
C GLU A 113 -11.79 -16.20 6.86
N ASP A 114 -12.27 -17.04 7.77
CA ASP A 114 -11.53 -17.70 8.86
C ASP A 114 -11.47 -19.24 8.72
N SER A 115 -11.85 -19.73 7.55
CA SER A 115 -12.15 -21.15 7.34
C SER A 115 -10.93 -22.03 7.10
N THR A 116 -10.99 -23.26 7.60
CA THR A 116 -9.98 -24.29 7.36
C THR A 116 -10.60 -25.50 6.67
N LEU A 117 -10.00 -25.88 5.54
CA LEU A 117 -10.34 -27.05 4.73
C LEU A 117 -9.24 -28.08 4.84
N GLU A 118 -9.58 -29.36 5.01
CA GLU A 118 -8.58 -30.43 4.97
C GLU A 118 -9.06 -31.61 4.12
N TRP A 119 -8.19 -32.13 3.26
CA TRP A 119 -8.37 -33.38 2.53
C TRP A 119 -7.36 -34.43 2.95
N THR A 120 -7.82 -35.63 3.27
CA THR A 120 -6.97 -36.82 3.40
C THR A 120 -6.99 -37.63 2.10
N PHE A 121 -5.82 -37.91 1.54
CA PHE A 121 -5.70 -38.65 0.29
C PHE A 121 -4.47 -39.58 0.28
N LYS A 122 -4.39 -40.42 -0.76
CA LYS A 122 -3.31 -41.41 -0.91
C LYS A 122 -2.51 -41.13 -2.18
N VAL A 123 -1.19 -41.10 -2.05
CA VAL A 123 -0.23 -40.95 -3.13
C VAL A 123 0.40 -42.30 -3.43
N GLU A 124 0.24 -42.77 -4.68
CA GLU A 124 0.74 -44.09 -5.09
C GLU A 124 2.20 -44.04 -5.55
N THR A 125 2.59 -42.94 -6.20
CA THR A 125 3.94 -42.71 -6.71
C THR A 125 4.53 -41.49 -6.01
N ALA A 126 5.62 -41.66 -5.26
CA ALA A 126 6.30 -40.52 -4.66
C ALA A 126 6.85 -39.59 -5.75
N GLY A 127 6.77 -38.28 -5.55
CA GLY A 127 7.24 -37.33 -6.54
C GLY A 127 6.77 -35.90 -6.29
N LEU A 128 7.14 -35.02 -7.23
CA LEU A 128 6.71 -33.64 -7.27
C LEU A 128 5.41 -33.51 -8.08
N TYR A 129 4.43 -32.85 -7.50
CA TYR A 129 3.12 -32.59 -8.10
C TYR A 129 2.85 -31.09 -8.12
N TYR A 130 2.27 -30.61 -9.21
CA TYR A 130 1.70 -29.27 -9.29
C TYR A 130 0.24 -29.33 -8.87
N ILE A 131 -0.26 -28.25 -8.28
CA ILE A 131 -1.63 -28.17 -7.79
C ILE A 131 -2.37 -27.09 -8.59
N SER A 132 -3.48 -27.46 -9.20
CA SER A 132 -4.47 -26.52 -9.73
C SER A 132 -5.70 -26.48 -8.82
N SER A 133 -6.29 -25.30 -8.70
CA SER A 133 -7.52 -25.05 -7.95
C SER A 133 -8.61 -24.58 -8.91
N THR A 134 -9.76 -25.25 -8.89
CA THR A 134 -10.96 -24.81 -9.58
C THR A 134 -11.88 -24.13 -8.57
N TYR A 135 -12.10 -22.82 -8.74
CA TYR A 135 -12.77 -22.00 -7.74
C TYR A 135 -13.69 -20.94 -8.38
N TYR A 136 -14.60 -20.41 -7.58
CA TYR A 136 -15.49 -19.31 -7.93
C TYR A 136 -15.39 -18.22 -6.85
N PRO A 137 -14.93 -17.00 -7.19
CA PRO A 137 -14.90 -15.90 -6.24
C PRO A 137 -16.34 -15.50 -5.87
N ILE A 138 -16.65 -15.37 -4.59
CA ILE A 138 -17.97 -14.90 -4.13
C ILE A 138 -17.85 -13.52 -3.50
N GLU A 139 -18.97 -12.81 -3.39
CA GLU A 139 -19.02 -11.48 -2.81
C GLU A 139 -18.29 -11.44 -1.46
N GLY A 140 -17.40 -10.46 -1.31
CA GLY A 140 -16.58 -10.28 -0.12
C GLY A 140 -16.23 -8.81 0.10
N LYS A 141 -14.96 -8.52 0.39
CA LYS A 141 -14.45 -7.17 0.66
C LYS A 141 -13.64 -6.60 -0.52
N SER A 142 -13.74 -7.22 -1.70
CA SER A 142 -13.17 -6.77 -2.97
C SER A 142 -11.64 -6.74 -3.03
N SER A 143 -10.96 -7.47 -2.14
CA SER A 143 -9.53 -7.74 -2.25
C SER A 143 -9.23 -9.09 -2.92
N ALA A 144 -7.96 -9.34 -3.20
CA ALA A 144 -7.53 -10.65 -3.72
C ALA A 144 -7.76 -11.74 -2.67
N ILE A 145 -8.16 -12.93 -3.12
CA ILE A 145 -8.41 -14.08 -2.26
C ILE A 145 -7.07 -14.69 -1.86
N GLU A 146 -6.83 -14.88 -0.56
CA GLU A 146 -5.57 -15.43 -0.05
C GLU A 146 -5.79 -16.68 0.79
N ARG A 147 -5.01 -17.72 0.52
CA ARG A 147 -5.01 -19.00 1.22
C ARG A 147 -3.60 -19.39 1.65
N SER A 148 -3.48 -20.03 2.80
CA SER A 148 -2.28 -20.76 3.18
C SER A 148 -2.47 -22.24 2.92
N LEU A 149 -1.45 -22.90 2.36
CA LEU A 149 -1.47 -24.34 2.06
C LEU A 149 -0.54 -25.09 3.02
N LEU A 150 -1.08 -26.06 3.76
CA LEU A 150 -0.33 -26.97 4.62
C LEU A 150 -0.32 -28.38 4.02
N ILE A 151 0.79 -29.09 4.23
CA ILE A 151 0.91 -30.53 3.94
C ILE A 151 1.22 -31.22 5.26
N ASP A 152 0.41 -32.23 5.62
CA ASP A 152 0.54 -32.98 6.87
C ASP A 152 0.55 -32.08 8.13
N GLY A 153 -0.18 -30.97 8.08
CA GLY A 153 -0.28 -29.98 9.16
C GLY A 153 0.87 -28.97 9.24
N GLU A 154 1.85 -29.04 8.34
CA GLU A 154 3.01 -28.14 8.32
C GLU A 154 3.05 -27.28 7.06
N LEU A 155 3.60 -26.07 7.17
CA LEU A 155 3.86 -25.21 6.02
C LEU A 155 5.08 -25.76 5.25
N PRO A 156 4.94 -26.15 3.97
CA PRO A 156 6.04 -26.80 3.23
C PRO A 156 7.21 -25.84 2.98
N PHE A 157 6.91 -24.58 2.68
CA PHE A 157 7.85 -23.47 2.47
C PHE A 157 7.10 -22.14 2.68
N ARG A 158 7.83 -21.06 3.00
CA ARG A 158 7.26 -19.76 3.39
C ARG A 158 6.23 -19.21 2.39
N GLU A 159 6.52 -19.28 1.09
CA GLU A 159 5.63 -18.74 0.04
C GLU A 159 4.27 -19.47 -0.05
N ALA A 160 4.17 -20.70 0.46
CA ALA A 160 2.90 -21.44 0.51
C ALA A 160 1.87 -20.83 1.48
N ALA A 161 2.28 -19.87 2.33
CA ALA A 161 1.36 -19.13 3.20
C ALA A 161 0.54 -18.09 2.44
N PHE A 162 0.98 -17.67 1.25
CA PHE A 162 0.47 -16.51 0.51
C PHE A 162 -0.04 -16.88 -0.90
N ILE A 163 -0.76 -17.99 -1.01
CA ILE A 163 -1.36 -18.42 -2.27
C ILE A 163 -2.50 -17.47 -2.63
N GLN A 164 -2.33 -16.74 -3.72
CA GLN A 164 -3.31 -15.77 -4.20
C GLN A 164 -4.19 -16.36 -5.31
N MET A 165 -5.48 -16.08 -5.23
CA MET A 165 -6.47 -16.37 -6.25
C MET A 165 -7.14 -15.06 -6.69
N ASP A 166 -7.25 -14.86 -8.00
CA ASP A 166 -7.76 -13.62 -8.57
C ASP A 166 -9.29 -13.57 -8.52
N ARG A 167 -9.81 -12.36 -8.34
CA ARG A 167 -11.19 -11.99 -8.66
C ARG A 167 -11.25 -11.47 -10.09
N VAL A 168 -12.43 -11.51 -10.69
CA VAL A 168 -12.67 -11.03 -12.06
C VAL A 168 -13.46 -9.73 -11.99
N TRP A 169 -12.99 -8.72 -12.74
CA TRP A 169 -13.52 -7.36 -12.75
C TRP A 169 -13.86 -6.91 -14.17
N ASP A 170 -14.90 -6.08 -14.27
CA ASP A 170 -15.30 -5.42 -15.51
C ASP A 170 -15.83 -4.00 -15.23
N ASN A 171 -15.98 -3.18 -16.27
CA ASN A 171 -16.60 -1.87 -16.18
C ASN A 171 -18.06 -2.00 -15.72
N LEU A 172 -18.47 -1.24 -14.71
CA LEU A 172 -19.83 -1.24 -14.17
C LEU A 172 -20.88 -0.93 -15.25
N LYS A 173 -20.54 -0.06 -16.20
CA LYS A 173 -21.38 0.30 -17.35
C LYS A 173 -20.63 0.03 -18.64
N PRO A 174 -21.30 -0.50 -19.68
CA PRO A 174 -20.67 -0.72 -20.98
C PRO A 174 -20.42 0.60 -21.73
N GLU A 175 -21.20 1.65 -21.44
CA GLU A 175 -21.02 2.97 -22.04
C GLU A 175 -20.19 3.88 -21.13
N ILE A 176 -19.25 4.62 -21.73
CA ILE A 176 -18.44 5.62 -21.03
C ILE A 176 -19.30 6.85 -20.74
N GLU A 177 -19.51 7.14 -19.45
CA GLU A 177 -20.24 8.31 -19.02
C GLU A 177 -19.44 9.59 -19.24
N GLN A 178 -20.13 10.73 -19.39
CA GLN A 178 -19.50 12.02 -19.61
C GLN A 178 -19.94 13.03 -18.56
N ASP A 179 -19.01 13.91 -18.18
CA ASP A 179 -19.34 15.10 -17.40
C ASP A 179 -20.16 16.10 -18.24
N ASN A 180 -20.69 17.12 -17.58
CA ASN A 180 -21.46 18.18 -18.24
C ASN A 180 -20.63 19.07 -19.20
N ARG A 181 -19.32 18.85 -19.29
CA ARG A 181 -18.40 19.52 -20.23
C ARG A 181 -18.03 18.61 -21.41
N GLY A 182 -18.52 17.36 -21.44
CA GLY A 182 -18.26 16.35 -22.48
C GLY A 182 -16.93 15.61 -22.32
N ASN A 183 -16.25 15.75 -21.19
CA ASN A 183 -15.13 14.88 -20.83
C ASN A 183 -15.69 13.53 -20.43
N ASP A 184 -15.06 12.47 -20.90
CA ASP A 184 -15.38 11.14 -20.40
C ASP A 184 -15.03 11.09 -18.90
N LEU A 185 -15.81 10.31 -18.15
CA LEU A 185 -15.55 9.97 -16.76
C LEU A 185 -14.79 8.65 -16.72
N ARG A 186 -14.01 8.46 -15.65
CA ARG A 186 -13.35 7.18 -15.42
C ARG A 186 -14.41 6.09 -15.24
N PRO A 187 -14.33 4.96 -15.96
CA PRO A 187 -15.25 3.85 -15.76
C PRO A 187 -15.10 3.27 -14.35
N GLN A 188 -16.21 3.20 -13.62
CA GLN A 188 -16.26 2.44 -12.37
C GLN A 188 -16.08 0.94 -12.66
N GLN A 189 -15.50 0.22 -11.72
CA GLN A 189 -15.29 -1.22 -11.84
C GLN A 189 -16.26 -1.97 -10.92
N HIS A 190 -16.66 -3.16 -11.33
CA HIS A 190 -17.46 -4.08 -10.53
C HIS A 190 -16.96 -5.51 -10.71
N GLU A 191 -17.22 -6.36 -9.73
CA GLU A 191 -16.87 -7.78 -9.83
C GLU A 191 -17.82 -8.50 -10.78
N THR A 192 -17.27 -9.33 -11.65
CA THR A 192 -17.98 -10.22 -12.58
C THR A 192 -17.52 -11.66 -12.38
N PRO A 193 -17.91 -12.31 -11.26
CA PRO A 193 -17.39 -13.61 -10.90
C PRO A 193 -17.69 -14.71 -11.93
N ASP A 194 -16.67 -15.51 -12.25
CA ASP A 194 -16.77 -16.69 -13.10
C ASP A 194 -15.90 -17.83 -12.56
N TRP A 195 -16.20 -19.07 -12.95
CA TRP A 195 -15.40 -20.23 -12.58
C TRP A 195 -14.00 -20.14 -13.18
N GLN A 196 -13.00 -20.08 -12.32
CA GLN A 196 -11.59 -20.03 -12.70
C GLN A 196 -10.91 -21.35 -12.37
N THR A 197 -9.90 -21.71 -13.18
CA THR A 197 -8.94 -22.75 -12.83
C THR A 197 -7.56 -22.12 -12.87
N THR A 198 -6.86 -22.12 -11.74
CA THR A 198 -5.52 -21.55 -11.63
C THR A 198 -4.53 -22.54 -11.01
N MET A 199 -3.29 -22.48 -11.46
CA MET A 199 -2.19 -23.18 -10.81
C MET A 199 -1.75 -22.41 -9.57
N LEU A 200 -1.43 -23.13 -8.50
CA LEU A 200 -0.85 -22.50 -7.31
C LEU A 200 0.57 -22.05 -7.65
N LYS A 201 0.80 -20.74 -7.62
CA LYS A 201 2.03 -20.09 -8.07
C LYS A 201 2.41 -18.97 -7.12
N ASP A 202 3.62 -18.44 -7.32
CA ASP A 202 4.11 -17.30 -6.55
C ASP A 202 3.34 -16.01 -6.89
N SER A 203 2.73 -15.41 -5.86
CA SER A 203 2.00 -14.15 -5.98
C SER A 203 2.92 -12.95 -6.24
N ASN A 204 4.21 -13.04 -5.92
CA ASN A 204 5.17 -11.98 -6.21
C ASN A 204 5.74 -12.04 -7.64
N GLY A 205 5.53 -13.16 -8.35
CA GLY A 205 6.00 -13.39 -9.71
C GLY A 205 7.51 -13.68 -9.82
N TYR A 206 8.19 -13.91 -8.70
CA TYR A 206 9.59 -14.29 -8.67
C TYR A 206 9.81 -15.66 -9.26
N TYR A 207 8.89 -16.60 -9.08
CA TYR A 207 8.91 -17.91 -9.76
C TYR A 207 7.94 -17.89 -10.95
N GLU A 208 8.46 -18.16 -12.14
CA GLU A 208 7.65 -18.18 -13.37
C GLU A 208 6.77 -19.43 -13.46
N GLU A 209 7.33 -20.56 -13.03
CA GLU A 209 6.60 -21.82 -12.97
C GLU A 209 5.73 -21.88 -11.71
N PRO A 210 4.61 -22.60 -11.74
CA PRO A 210 3.83 -22.87 -10.55
C PRO A 210 4.64 -23.65 -9.50
N PHE A 211 4.18 -23.61 -8.25
CA PHE A 211 4.83 -24.34 -7.18
C PHE A 211 4.68 -25.86 -7.36
N ALA A 212 5.79 -26.58 -7.23
CA ALA A 212 5.83 -28.03 -7.17
C ALA A 212 5.91 -28.48 -5.71
N PHE A 213 5.04 -29.41 -5.32
CA PHE A 213 4.92 -29.94 -3.96
C PHE A 213 5.34 -31.40 -3.95
N TYR A 214 6.28 -31.76 -3.08
CA TYR A 214 6.73 -33.13 -2.92
C TYR A 214 5.76 -33.91 -2.02
N PHE A 215 5.34 -35.08 -2.49
CA PHE A 215 4.61 -36.05 -1.69
C PHE A 215 5.33 -37.40 -1.70
N SER A 216 5.39 -38.01 -0.51
CA SER A 216 5.91 -39.38 -0.37
C SER A 216 4.84 -40.40 -0.77
N GLN A 217 5.24 -41.65 -1.00
CA GLN A 217 4.26 -42.71 -1.21
C GLN A 217 3.57 -43.03 0.12
N GLY A 218 2.28 -42.75 0.24
CA GLY A 218 1.59 -42.88 1.52
C GLY A 218 0.26 -42.17 1.58
N THR A 219 -0.26 -42.01 2.80
CA THR A 219 -1.42 -41.18 3.09
C THR A 219 -0.92 -39.82 3.57
N HIS A 220 -1.49 -38.76 3.02
CA HIS A 220 -1.16 -37.38 3.32
C HIS A 220 -2.42 -36.58 3.62
N THR A 221 -2.26 -35.48 4.37
CA THR A 221 -3.28 -34.43 4.46
C THR A 221 -2.82 -33.18 3.70
N LEU A 222 -3.77 -32.48 3.09
CA LEU A 222 -3.57 -31.17 2.50
C LEU A 222 -4.63 -30.24 3.05
N SER A 223 -4.21 -29.11 3.59
CA SER A 223 -5.11 -28.14 4.21
C SER A 223 -5.01 -26.78 3.53
N LEU A 224 -6.15 -26.13 3.31
CA LEU A 224 -6.24 -24.74 2.87
C LEU A 224 -6.87 -23.91 3.98
N ILE A 225 -6.14 -22.92 4.46
CA ILE A 225 -6.57 -21.99 5.51
C ILE A 225 -6.89 -20.64 4.85
N ALA A 226 -8.07 -20.09 5.12
CA ALA A 226 -8.46 -18.76 4.68
C ALA A 226 -7.67 -17.69 5.44
N GLN A 227 -7.03 -16.80 4.69
CA GLN A 227 -6.33 -15.62 5.23
C GLN A 227 -7.09 -14.33 4.92
N ARG A 228 -7.72 -14.29 3.73
CA ARG A 228 -8.53 -13.16 3.27
C ARG A 228 -9.55 -13.61 2.22
N GLU A 229 -10.73 -12.99 2.26
CA GLU A 229 -11.86 -13.15 1.34
C GLU A 229 -12.49 -14.57 1.29
N PRO A 230 -13.82 -14.66 1.14
CA PRO A 230 -14.52 -15.92 0.93
C PRO A 230 -14.39 -16.43 -0.52
N VAL A 231 -14.50 -17.75 -0.72
CA VAL A 231 -14.43 -18.39 -2.05
C VAL A 231 -15.24 -19.69 -2.07
N ILE A 232 -15.71 -20.10 -3.25
CA ILE A 232 -16.20 -21.47 -3.46
C ILE A 232 -15.12 -22.28 -4.15
N ILE A 233 -14.70 -23.40 -3.55
CA ILE A 233 -13.73 -24.34 -4.13
C ILE A 233 -14.48 -25.58 -4.61
N LYS A 234 -14.30 -25.93 -5.89
CA LYS A 234 -14.88 -27.16 -6.46
C LYS A 234 -13.96 -28.35 -6.26
N GLU A 235 -12.69 -28.20 -6.62
CA GLU A 235 -11.71 -29.26 -6.48
C GLU A 235 -10.28 -28.70 -6.51
N LEU A 236 -9.36 -29.45 -5.92
CA LEU A 236 -7.93 -29.30 -6.16
C LEU A 236 -7.44 -30.51 -6.96
N THR A 237 -6.63 -30.27 -7.99
CA THR A 237 -6.05 -31.35 -8.79
C THR A 237 -4.54 -31.33 -8.64
N LEU A 238 -3.98 -32.44 -8.16
CA LEU A 238 -2.54 -32.69 -8.17
C LEU A 238 -2.19 -33.39 -9.48
N HIS A 239 -1.30 -32.81 -10.27
CA HIS A 239 -0.91 -33.37 -11.56
C HIS A 239 0.45 -32.88 -12.03
N LYS A 240 0.90 -33.38 -13.18
CA LYS A 240 2.08 -32.91 -13.87
C LYS A 240 1.76 -31.63 -14.64
N TYR A 241 2.69 -30.67 -14.63
CA TYR A 241 2.65 -29.51 -15.50
C TYR A 241 3.22 -29.87 -16.87
N GLU A 242 2.47 -29.60 -17.93
CA GLU A 242 2.93 -29.77 -19.31
C GLU A 242 3.44 -28.42 -19.83
N GLU A 243 4.74 -28.34 -20.07
CA GLU A 243 5.36 -27.14 -20.65
C GLU A 243 4.86 -26.92 -22.09
N PRO A 244 4.53 -25.68 -22.49
CA PRO A 244 4.17 -25.37 -23.86
C PRO A 244 5.30 -25.71 -24.84
N ALA A 245 4.96 -26.26 -26.01
CA ALA A 245 5.95 -26.54 -27.04
C ALA A 245 6.47 -25.25 -27.69
N ALA A 246 7.70 -25.27 -28.20
CA ALA A 246 8.28 -24.17 -28.99
C ALA A 246 7.47 -23.90 -30.28
N TYR A 247 7.49 -22.66 -30.76
CA TYR A 247 6.69 -22.23 -31.92
C TYR A 247 6.92 -23.10 -33.17
N GLU A 248 8.17 -23.52 -33.45
CA GLU A 248 8.47 -24.35 -34.62
C GLU A 248 7.69 -25.70 -34.61
N GLN A 249 7.57 -26.30 -33.42
CA GLN A 249 6.84 -27.56 -33.24
C GLN A 249 5.33 -27.32 -33.35
N TYR A 250 4.84 -26.25 -32.72
CA TYR A 250 3.46 -25.82 -32.81
C TYR A 250 3.04 -25.53 -34.27
N ALA A 251 3.83 -24.73 -35.01
CA ALA A 251 3.56 -24.37 -36.39
C ALA A 251 3.58 -25.60 -37.32
N SER A 252 4.51 -26.53 -37.08
CA SER A 252 4.57 -27.81 -37.80
C SER A 252 3.34 -28.68 -37.52
N LEU A 253 2.90 -28.74 -36.27
CA LEU A 253 1.69 -29.45 -35.87
C LEU A 253 0.46 -28.87 -36.57
N LYS A 254 0.25 -27.55 -36.51
CA LYS A 254 -0.89 -26.88 -37.16
C LYS A 254 -0.89 -27.04 -38.68
N THR A 255 0.28 -26.99 -39.30
CA THR A 255 0.44 -27.30 -40.73
C THR A 255 0.05 -28.75 -41.03
N SER A 256 0.43 -29.71 -40.18
CA SER A 256 0.08 -31.13 -40.35
C SER A 256 -1.40 -31.44 -40.11
N GLU A 257 -2.06 -30.66 -39.25
CA GLU A 257 -3.51 -30.69 -39.02
C GLU A 257 -4.32 -30.08 -40.18
N GLY A 258 -3.64 -29.40 -41.12
CA GLY A 258 -4.26 -28.73 -42.27
C GLY A 258 -4.98 -27.43 -41.91
N VAL A 259 -4.56 -26.76 -40.83
CA VAL A 259 -5.10 -25.46 -40.42
C VAL A 259 -4.40 -24.35 -41.21
N ASP A 260 -5.11 -23.77 -42.18
CA ASP A 260 -4.59 -22.68 -43.02
C ASP A 260 -4.97 -21.28 -42.48
N SER A 261 -4.26 -20.25 -42.94
CA SER A 261 -4.69 -18.87 -42.74
C SER A 261 -5.89 -18.55 -43.65
N PRO A 262 -6.96 -17.93 -43.13
CA PRO A 262 -8.02 -17.40 -43.98
C PRO A 262 -7.50 -16.22 -44.81
N ALA A 263 -8.31 -15.72 -45.75
CA ALA A 263 -7.95 -14.59 -46.60
C ALA A 263 -8.80 -13.35 -46.27
N GLY A 264 -8.18 -12.18 -46.28
CA GLY A 264 -8.88 -10.89 -46.21
C GLY A 264 -9.50 -10.53 -44.86
N VAL A 265 -9.03 -11.10 -43.75
CA VAL A 265 -9.53 -10.77 -42.40
C VAL A 265 -8.58 -9.76 -41.74
N LEU A 266 -9.12 -8.62 -41.33
CA LEU A 266 -8.44 -7.63 -40.49
C LEU A 266 -9.47 -7.10 -39.48
N ILE A 267 -9.22 -7.35 -38.21
CA ILE A 267 -10.05 -6.95 -37.07
C ILE A 267 -9.22 -6.01 -36.21
N GLU A 268 -9.81 -4.90 -35.80
CA GLU A 268 -9.26 -3.93 -34.87
C GLU A 268 -10.18 -3.88 -33.65
N LEU A 269 -9.59 -4.05 -32.47
CA LEU A 269 -10.25 -3.95 -31.17
C LEU A 269 -9.63 -2.79 -30.41
N GLN A 270 -10.47 -1.97 -29.78
CA GLN A 270 -9.98 -0.94 -28.87
C GLN A 270 -9.58 -1.61 -27.55
N ALA A 271 -8.44 -1.24 -26.99
CA ALA A 271 -7.91 -1.95 -25.83
C ALA A 271 -8.69 -1.59 -24.55
N GLU A 272 -9.32 -0.42 -24.48
CA GLU A 272 -10.23 -0.04 -23.39
C GLU A 272 -11.46 -0.96 -23.27
N ASP A 273 -11.86 -1.63 -24.35
CA ASP A 273 -13.00 -2.56 -24.42
C ASP A 273 -12.67 -3.95 -23.82
N ALA A 274 -11.72 -4.02 -22.90
CA ALA A 274 -11.40 -5.24 -22.16
C ALA A 274 -12.63 -5.77 -21.42
N THR A 275 -12.89 -7.07 -21.56
CA THR A 275 -14.09 -7.75 -21.06
C THR A 275 -13.90 -8.39 -19.69
N ALA A 276 -12.65 -8.59 -19.26
CA ALA A 276 -12.33 -9.10 -17.94
C ALA A 276 -10.94 -8.64 -17.50
N LYS A 277 -10.79 -8.40 -16.19
CA LYS A 277 -9.56 -7.90 -15.57
C LYS A 277 -9.34 -8.58 -14.22
N SER A 278 -8.09 -8.68 -13.78
CA SER A 278 -7.75 -9.29 -12.49
C SER A 278 -7.84 -8.34 -11.29
N SER A 279 -7.96 -7.03 -11.53
CA SER A 279 -7.88 -5.98 -10.50
C SER A 279 -8.75 -4.79 -10.88
N PRO A 280 -9.43 -4.14 -9.91
CA PRO A 280 -10.22 -2.93 -10.14
C PRO A 280 -9.34 -1.72 -10.51
N THR A 281 -8.02 -1.78 -10.29
CA THR A 281 -7.11 -0.71 -10.72
C THR A 281 -6.93 -0.66 -12.25
N LEU A 282 -7.33 -1.71 -12.98
CA LEU A 282 -7.11 -1.89 -14.43
C LEU A 282 -8.25 -1.29 -15.27
N TYR A 283 -8.81 -0.18 -14.79
CA TYR A 283 -9.81 0.58 -15.53
C TYR A 283 -9.19 1.27 -16.76
N PRO A 284 -9.99 1.54 -17.81
CA PRO A 284 -9.56 2.32 -18.96
C PRO A 284 -9.07 3.74 -18.61
N LEU A 285 -8.00 4.17 -19.28
CA LEU A 285 -7.30 5.43 -19.05
C LEU A 285 -7.60 6.47 -20.13
N MET A 286 -7.26 7.72 -19.80
CA MET A 286 -7.38 8.87 -20.68
C MET A 286 -5.99 9.42 -21.00
N ASP A 287 -5.42 9.02 -22.13
CA ASP A 287 -4.15 9.57 -22.61
C ASP A 287 -4.42 10.75 -23.56
N ARG A 288 -4.06 11.96 -23.10
CA ARG A 288 -4.09 13.18 -23.92
C ARG A 288 -2.71 13.59 -24.42
N SER A 289 -1.65 12.88 -24.06
CA SER A 289 -0.27 13.25 -24.38
C SER A 289 0.12 12.98 -25.83
N SER A 290 -0.67 12.16 -26.55
CA SER A 290 -0.38 11.79 -27.93
C SER A 290 -1.62 11.86 -28.83
N PRO A 291 -1.49 12.38 -30.06
CA PRO A 291 -2.54 12.27 -31.07
C PRO A 291 -2.66 10.87 -31.70
N ALA A 292 -1.81 9.92 -31.30
CA ALA A 292 -1.87 8.53 -31.77
C ALA A 292 -2.89 7.68 -31.02
N ALA A 293 -3.28 8.08 -29.80
CA ALA A 293 -4.30 7.37 -29.02
C ALA A 293 -5.70 7.66 -29.57
N TYR A 294 -6.54 6.64 -29.70
CA TYR A 294 -7.89 6.76 -30.22
C TYR A 294 -8.93 6.26 -29.20
N PRO A 295 -10.03 6.99 -28.97
CA PRO A 295 -10.42 8.28 -29.58
C PRO A 295 -9.54 9.46 -29.16
N TYR A 296 -9.10 10.25 -30.15
CA TYR A 296 -8.28 11.45 -29.95
C TYR A 296 -9.11 12.71 -29.75
N SER A 297 -8.78 13.51 -28.72
CA SER A 297 -9.28 14.88 -28.57
C SER A 297 -8.21 15.80 -27.97
N PRO A 298 -7.88 16.93 -28.62
CA PRO A 298 -6.99 17.94 -28.02
C PRO A 298 -7.70 18.78 -26.95
N LYS A 299 -9.04 18.75 -26.92
CA LYS A 299 -9.88 19.61 -26.07
C LYS A 299 -10.41 18.86 -24.84
N LEU A 300 -10.97 17.68 -25.06
CA LEU A 300 -11.71 16.88 -24.07
C LEU A 300 -10.82 15.74 -23.56
N SER A 301 -11.01 15.32 -22.32
CA SER A 301 -10.49 14.04 -21.85
C SER A 301 -11.36 12.91 -22.39
N LYS A 302 -10.75 11.94 -23.07
CA LYS A 302 -11.43 10.79 -23.67
C LYS A 302 -10.76 9.50 -23.18
N VAL A 303 -11.58 8.50 -22.86
CA VAL A 303 -11.08 7.15 -22.60
C VAL A 303 -10.64 6.56 -23.93
N ASN A 304 -9.39 6.09 -24.01
CA ASN A 304 -8.77 5.68 -25.27
C ASN A 304 -7.66 4.65 -25.14
N THR A 305 -7.37 4.23 -23.91
CA THR A 305 -6.23 3.36 -23.60
C THR A 305 -6.56 2.53 -22.39
N ILE A 306 -5.78 1.48 -22.15
CA ILE A 306 -5.84 0.71 -20.91
C ILE A 306 -4.44 0.33 -20.45
N GLY A 307 -4.30 0.13 -19.14
CA GLY A 307 -3.06 -0.34 -18.54
C GLY A 307 -2.19 0.79 -18.02
N GLY A 308 -1.08 1.08 -18.70
CA GLY A 308 -0.11 2.09 -18.29
C GLY A 308 0.56 1.73 -16.97
N TYR A 309 0.70 2.72 -16.08
CA TYR A 309 1.26 2.49 -14.74
C TYR A 309 0.35 1.64 -13.84
N ASN A 310 -0.96 1.61 -14.10
CA ASN A 310 -1.89 0.81 -13.31
C ASN A 310 -1.71 -0.70 -13.55
N TRP A 311 -1.15 -1.10 -14.70
CA TRP A 311 -0.92 -2.49 -15.07
C TRP A 311 0.56 -2.84 -15.04
N ARG A 312 1.08 -2.99 -13.82
CA ARG A 312 2.52 -3.15 -13.56
C ARG A 312 2.88 -4.29 -12.60
N ILE A 313 1.93 -4.79 -11.82
CA ILE A 313 2.20 -5.76 -10.76
C ILE A 313 2.16 -7.18 -11.36
N PRO A 314 3.18 -8.03 -11.11
CA PRO A 314 3.16 -9.43 -11.55
C PRO A 314 1.86 -10.15 -11.18
N GLY A 315 1.38 -11.00 -12.09
CA GLY A 315 0.11 -11.71 -11.94
C GLY A 315 -1.11 -10.91 -12.39
N GLN A 316 -1.05 -9.57 -12.49
CA GLN A 316 -2.16 -8.80 -13.03
C GLN A 316 -2.43 -9.13 -14.49
N TRP A 317 -3.69 -9.30 -14.88
CA TRP A 317 -4.05 -9.62 -16.26
C TRP A 317 -5.25 -8.82 -16.76
N ILE A 318 -5.28 -8.61 -18.08
CA ILE A 318 -6.37 -8.01 -18.83
C ILE A 318 -6.73 -8.99 -19.97
N GLU A 319 -8.02 -9.18 -20.19
CA GLU A 319 -8.58 -10.07 -21.19
C GLU A 319 -9.55 -9.33 -22.12
N TRP A 320 -9.50 -9.72 -23.39
CA TRP A 320 -10.35 -9.22 -24.47
C TRP A 320 -11.01 -10.38 -25.19
N GLU A 321 -12.25 -10.19 -25.60
CA GLU A 321 -12.94 -11.10 -26.52
C GLU A 321 -12.84 -10.63 -27.97
N VAL A 322 -12.64 -11.57 -28.88
CA VAL A 322 -12.63 -11.33 -30.32
C VAL A 322 -13.51 -12.32 -31.06
N GLU A 323 -14.41 -11.80 -31.90
CA GLU A 323 -15.21 -12.62 -32.80
C GLU A 323 -14.48 -12.83 -34.12
N VAL A 324 -14.09 -14.07 -34.39
CA VAL A 324 -13.33 -14.46 -35.58
C VAL A 324 -14.26 -15.15 -36.59
N PRO A 325 -14.33 -14.68 -37.85
CA PRO A 325 -15.33 -15.15 -38.80
C PRO A 325 -15.10 -16.58 -39.31
N LYS A 326 -13.85 -17.08 -39.24
CA LYS A 326 -13.46 -18.43 -39.69
C LYS A 326 -12.34 -18.95 -38.81
N GLU A 327 -12.38 -20.24 -38.53
CA GLU A 327 -11.24 -20.89 -37.89
C GLU A 327 -10.02 -20.85 -38.81
N GLY A 328 -8.84 -20.61 -38.24
CA GLY A 328 -7.58 -20.61 -38.99
C GLY A 328 -6.42 -19.97 -38.24
N LEU A 329 -5.34 -19.75 -38.97
CA LEU A 329 -4.12 -19.11 -38.47
C LEU A 329 -4.12 -17.59 -38.70
N TYR A 330 -3.83 -16.82 -37.65
CA TYR A 330 -3.89 -15.35 -37.65
C TYR A 330 -2.63 -14.73 -37.07
N LYS A 331 -2.32 -13.50 -37.47
CA LYS A 331 -1.30 -12.64 -36.87
C LYS A 331 -1.93 -11.75 -35.80
N LEU A 332 -1.19 -11.52 -34.72
CA LEU A 332 -1.56 -10.57 -33.67
C LEU A 332 -0.61 -9.37 -33.68
N ALA A 333 -1.16 -8.17 -33.48
CA ALA A 333 -0.38 -6.96 -33.23
C ALA A 333 -1.06 -6.07 -32.19
N PHE A 334 -0.28 -5.24 -31.52
CA PHE A 334 -0.73 -4.39 -30.42
C PHE A 334 -0.16 -2.98 -30.63
N ASN A 335 -1.00 -1.96 -30.57
CA ASN A 335 -0.53 -0.58 -30.50
C ASN A 335 -0.24 -0.25 -29.04
N THR A 336 1.04 -0.13 -28.69
CA THR A 336 1.48 -0.07 -27.30
C THR A 336 2.37 1.13 -27.02
N LYS A 337 2.40 1.57 -25.77
CA LYS A 337 3.31 2.61 -25.28
C LYS A 337 3.93 2.13 -23.97
N GLN A 338 5.26 2.12 -23.96
CA GLN A 338 6.06 1.77 -22.80
C GLN A 338 7.06 2.92 -22.58
N ASN A 339 6.63 3.99 -21.92
CA ASN A 339 7.48 5.16 -21.66
C ASN A 339 7.84 5.32 -20.18
N PHE A 340 7.56 4.29 -19.38
CA PHE A 340 7.68 4.33 -17.92
C PHE A 340 9.07 3.88 -17.44
N VAL A 341 9.59 2.77 -17.99
CA VAL A 341 10.85 2.18 -17.53
C VAL A 341 11.90 2.17 -18.64
N ARG A 342 12.95 2.97 -18.47
CA ARG A 342 14.04 3.08 -19.44
C ARG A 342 15.15 2.10 -19.11
N GLY A 343 15.65 1.38 -20.11
CA GLY A 343 16.79 0.48 -19.94
C GLY A 343 16.42 -0.89 -19.37
N ILE A 344 15.13 -1.24 -19.35
CA ILE A 344 14.59 -2.60 -19.24
C ILE A 344 13.39 -2.70 -20.20
N TYR A 345 12.76 -3.88 -20.30
CA TYR A 345 11.51 -4.06 -21.02
C TYR A 345 10.43 -4.59 -20.08
N SER A 346 9.18 -4.25 -20.38
CA SER A 346 8.02 -4.82 -19.72
C SER A 346 7.71 -6.18 -20.32
N THR A 347 7.49 -7.21 -19.50
CA THR A 347 7.20 -8.56 -19.99
C THR A 347 5.73 -8.92 -19.81
N ARG A 348 5.16 -9.64 -20.80
CA ARG A 348 3.80 -10.20 -20.74
C ARG A 348 3.79 -11.68 -21.10
N LYS A 349 2.95 -12.45 -20.43
CA LYS A 349 2.50 -13.77 -20.88
C LYS A 349 1.19 -13.62 -21.63
N LEU A 350 1.07 -14.24 -22.79
CA LEU A 350 -0.14 -14.26 -23.62
C LEU A 350 -0.78 -15.64 -23.58
N THR A 351 -2.07 -15.68 -23.27
CA THR A 351 -2.91 -16.88 -23.40
C THR A 351 -4.04 -16.63 -24.38
N ILE A 352 -4.38 -17.65 -25.17
CA ILE A 352 -5.53 -17.65 -26.07
C ILE A 352 -6.46 -18.77 -25.60
N ASN A 353 -7.73 -18.44 -25.33
CA ASN A 353 -8.70 -19.40 -24.81
C ASN A 353 -8.21 -20.15 -23.54
N GLY A 354 -7.48 -19.46 -22.67
CA GLY A 354 -6.94 -20.01 -21.41
C GLY A 354 -5.63 -20.81 -21.54
N GLU A 355 -5.12 -21.03 -22.75
CA GLU A 355 -3.91 -21.82 -22.99
C GLU A 355 -2.76 -20.93 -23.49
N ILE A 356 -1.54 -21.23 -23.07
CA ILE A 356 -0.34 -20.61 -23.65
C ILE A 356 -0.12 -21.27 -25.03
N PRO A 357 -0.20 -20.53 -26.15
CA PRO A 357 -0.17 -21.15 -27.48
C PRO A 357 1.13 -21.92 -27.77
N PHE A 358 2.26 -21.36 -27.35
CA PHE A 358 3.61 -21.91 -27.49
C PHE A 358 4.57 -21.19 -26.52
N GLU A 359 5.73 -21.78 -26.25
CA GLU A 359 6.68 -21.39 -25.19
C GLU A 359 6.99 -19.88 -25.19
N GLU A 360 7.26 -19.31 -26.36
CA GLU A 360 7.65 -17.91 -26.56
C GLU A 360 6.56 -16.92 -26.07
N MET A 361 5.30 -17.36 -26.00
CA MET A 361 4.20 -16.54 -25.48
C MET A 361 4.18 -16.44 -23.96
N SER A 362 5.04 -17.16 -23.25
CA SER A 362 5.22 -17.00 -21.80
C SER A 362 5.99 -15.72 -21.45
N ARG A 363 6.74 -15.15 -22.42
CA ARG A 363 7.76 -14.12 -22.19
C ARG A 363 7.84 -13.10 -23.34
N ILE A 364 6.79 -12.32 -23.56
CA ILE A 364 6.74 -11.30 -24.62
C ILE A 364 7.36 -9.99 -24.12
N PRO A 365 8.48 -9.50 -24.71
CA PRO A 365 9.12 -8.26 -24.29
C PRO A 365 8.55 -7.02 -25.00
N PHE A 366 8.23 -5.99 -24.23
CA PHE A 366 7.83 -4.65 -24.69
C PHE A 366 8.85 -3.61 -24.23
N ARG A 367 9.57 -3.02 -25.19
CA ARG A 367 10.71 -2.14 -24.90
C ARG A 367 10.30 -0.69 -24.76
N TYR A 368 11.14 0.08 -24.07
CA TYR A 368 10.94 1.51 -23.92
C TYR A 368 10.81 2.23 -25.27
N GLU A 369 9.72 2.96 -25.45
CA GLU A 369 9.49 3.86 -26.57
C GLU A 369 8.83 5.16 -26.10
N LYS A 370 9.15 6.27 -26.79
CA LYS A 370 8.66 7.60 -26.37
C LYS A 370 7.17 7.80 -26.61
N GLY A 371 6.59 7.07 -27.55
CA GLY A 371 5.19 7.18 -27.96
C GLY A 371 4.63 5.81 -28.32
N TYR A 372 3.48 5.83 -28.99
CA TYR A 372 2.81 4.62 -29.45
C TYR A 372 3.56 3.94 -30.59
N GLU A 373 3.79 2.64 -30.45
CA GLU A 373 4.40 1.77 -31.44
C GLU A 373 3.47 0.59 -31.77
N MET A 374 3.28 0.34 -33.06
CA MET A 374 2.61 -0.86 -33.56
C MET A 374 3.53 -2.08 -33.45
N ARG A 375 3.27 -2.94 -32.47
CA ARG A 375 4.05 -4.16 -32.19
C ARG A 375 3.38 -5.39 -32.79
N ILE A 376 3.93 -5.89 -33.90
CA ILE A 376 3.55 -7.20 -34.46
C ILE A 376 4.25 -8.29 -33.63
N MET A 377 3.53 -9.36 -33.27
CA MET A 377 4.15 -10.51 -32.63
C MET A 377 4.93 -11.31 -33.67
N GLU A 378 6.26 -11.28 -33.55
CA GLU A 378 7.20 -11.83 -34.54
C GLU A 378 8.41 -12.49 -33.86
N ASP A 379 9.06 -13.38 -34.58
CA ASP A 379 10.29 -14.05 -34.15
C ASP A 379 11.53 -13.14 -34.27
N GLU A 380 12.70 -13.67 -33.91
CA GLU A 380 13.97 -12.95 -34.00
C GLU A 380 14.35 -12.53 -35.44
N PHE A 381 13.76 -13.17 -36.45
CA PHE A 381 13.96 -12.89 -37.87
C PHE A 381 12.90 -11.93 -38.45
N ARG A 382 11.99 -11.41 -37.61
CA ARG A 382 10.85 -10.56 -37.97
C ARG A 382 9.80 -11.27 -38.84
N GLU A 383 9.69 -12.58 -38.70
CA GLU A 383 8.59 -13.34 -39.28
C GLU A 383 7.43 -13.39 -38.26
N PRO A 384 6.21 -12.98 -38.64
CA PRO A 384 5.08 -12.98 -37.71
C PRO A 384 4.73 -14.38 -37.20
N TYR A 385 4.46 -14.48 -35.91
CA TYR A 385 3.87 -15.68 -35.34
C TYR A 385 2.42 -15.83 -35.81
N LEU A 386 2.01 -17.08 -36.02
CA LEU A 386 0.66 -17.45 -36.44
C LEU A 386 -0.07 -18.20 -35.32
N TYR A 387 -1.21 -17.66 -34.92
CA TYR A 387 -2.03 -18.15 -33.81
C TYR A 387 -3.28 -18.85 -34.35
N HIS A 388 -3.60 -20.03 -33.82
CA HIS A 388 -4.80 -20.77 -34.19
C HIS A 388 -5.99 -20.19 -33.40
N LEU A 389 -6.90 -19.54 -34.11
CA LEU A 389 -8.15 -19.03 -33.55
C LEU A 389 -9.32 -19.87 -34.06
N LYS A 390 -10.26 -20.19 -33.16
CA LYS A 390 -11.49 -20.91 -33.49
C LYS A 390 -12.48 -19.97 -34.16
N ALA A 391 -13.43 -20.50 -34.94
CA ALA A 391 -14.54 -19.68 -35.44
C ALA A 391 -15.45 -19.25 -34.27
N GLY A 392 -15.89 -17.99 -34.25
CA GLY A 392 -16.68 -17.40 -33.17
C GLY A 392 -15.81 -16.65 -32.15
N THR A 393 -16.27 -16.58 -30.90
CA THR A 393 -15.57 -15.88 -29.82
C THR A 393 -14.30 -16.60 -29.40
N ASN A 394 -13.20 -15.88 -29.33
CA ASN A 394 -11.94 -16.31 -28.70
C ASN A 394 -11.56 -15.30 -27.63
N THR A 395 -10.91 -15.75 -26.55
CA THR A 395 -10.33 -14.85 -25.56
C THR A 395 -8.84 -14.67 -25.82
N ILE A 396 -8.37 -13.43 -25.68
CA ILE A 396 -6.97 -13.05 -25.70
C ILE A 396 -6.68 -12.42 -24.34
N ARG A 397 -5.77 -12.99 -23.56
CA ARG A 397 -5.41 -12.48 -22.24
C ARG A 397 -3.92 -12.25 -22.15
N MET A 398 -3.54 -11.09 -21.63
CA MET A 398 -2.17 -10.79 -21.26
C MET A 398 -2.03 -10.70 -19.74
N GLU A 399 -1.01 -11.34 -19.20
CA GLU A 399 -0.65 -11.32 -17.77
C GLU A 399 0.74 -10.69 -17.60
N VAL A 400 0.92 -9.86 -16.58
CA VAL A 400 2.22 -9.32 -16.19
C VAL A 400 3.10 -10.44 -15.65
N THR A 401 4.29 -10.61 -16.22
CA THR A 401 5.31 -11.53 -15.72
C THR A 401 6.64 -10.81 -15.59
N LEU A 402 7.55 -11.35 -14.78
CA LEU A 402 8.93 -10.84 -14.70
C LEU A 402 9.83 -11.45 -15.79
N GLY A 403 9.42 -12.56 -16.41
CA GLY A 403 10.18 -13.27 -17.44
C GLY A 403 11.63 -13.48 -17.04
N GLU A 404 12.56 -13.24 -17.97
CA GLU A 404 14.00 -13.44 -17.76
C GLU A 404 14.60 -12.59 -16.62
N PHE A 405 13.89 -11.57 -16.12
CA PHE A 405 14.32 -10.80 -14.95
C PHE A 405 14.03 -11.53 -13.62
N ALA A 406 13.07 -12.45 -13.57
CA ALA A 406 12.63 -13.08 -12.32
C ALA A 406 13.79 -13.75 -11.57
N PRO A 407 14.64 -14.58 -12.20
CA PRO A 407 15.81 -15.17 -11.54
C PRO A 407 16.81 -14.12 -11.05
N LEU A 408 17.03 -13.05 -11.81
CA LEU A 408 17.96 -11.97 -11.47
C LEU A 408 17.49 -11.19 -10.24
N ILE A 409 16.19 -10.94 -10.17
CA ILE A 409 15.53 -10.25 -9.07
C ILE A 409 15.65 -11.10 -7.80
N ARG A 410 15.40 -12.43 -7.87
CA ARG A 410 15.61 -13.34 -6.74
C ARG A 410 17.04 -13.32 -6.23
N GLU A 411 18.02 -13.37 -7.12
CA GLU A 411 19.44 -13.33 -6.74
C GLU A 411 19.80 -12.02 -6.01
N VAL A 412 19.19 -10.89 -6.40
CA VAL A 412 19.38 -9.61 -5.70
C VAL A 412 18.60 -9.56 -4.39
N GLU A 413 17.41 -10.14 -4.30
CA GLU A 413 16.65 -10.27 -3.05
C GLU A 413 17.42 -11.09 -2.02
N ASP A 414 17.94 -12.26 -2.41
CA ASP A 414 18.81 -13.09 -1.57
C ASP A 414 20.05 -12.28 -1.13
N SER A 415 20.69 -11.57 -2.06
CA SER A 415 21.84 -10.71 -1.76
C SER A 415 21.44 -9.66 -0.72
N LEU A 416 20.28 -9.02 -0.88
CA LEU A 416 19.80 -7.98 0.03
C LEU A 416 19.53 -8.53 1.43
N ILE A 417 18.96 -9.73 1.56
CA ILE A 417 18.73 -10.40 2.85
C ILE A 417 20.07 -10.67 3.55
N GLU A 418 21.05 -11.26 2.84
CA GLU A 418 22.39 -11.54 3.35
C GLU A 418 23.14 -10.25 3.73
N LEU A 419 23.07 -9.22 2.88
CA LEU A 419 23.70 -7.92 3.13
C LEU A 419 23.06 -7.19 4.31
N ASN A 420 21.74 -7.26 4.47
CA ASN A 420 21.08 -6.73 5.66
C ASN A 420 21.45 -7.52 6.92
N SER A 421 21.64 -8.85 6.84
CA SER A 421 22.16 -9.66 7.94
C SER A 421 23.58 -9.22 8.33
N MET A 422 24.48 -9.06 7.35
CA MET A 422 25.83 -8.57 7.59
C MET A 422 25.85 -7.13 8.13
N TYR A 423 24.98 -6.25 7.61
CA TYR A 423 24.80 -4.90 8.13
C TYR A 423 24.47 -4.94 9.62
N ARG A 424 23.47 -5.73 10.02
CA ARG A 424 23.08 -5.88 11.43
C ARG A 424 24.23 -6.42 12.28
N LYS A 425 24.97 -7.42 11.80
CA LYS A 425 26.14 -7.98 12.53
C LYS A 425 27.28 -6.95 12.68
N ILE A 426 27.54 -6.14 11.66
CA ILE A 426 28.50 -5.02 11.75
C ILE A 426 27.99 -3.99 12.74
N LEU A 427 26.72 -3.60 12.60
CA LEU A 427 26.04 -2.66 13.47
C LEU A 427 26.22 -3.05 14.93
N MET A 428 25.95 -4.31 15.29
CA MET A 428 26.13 -4.91 16.63
C MET A 428 27.56 -4.80 17.21
N ILE A 429 28.57 -4.48 16.41
CA ILE A 429 29.94 -4.26 16.87
C ILE A 429 30.33 -2.77 16.84
N THR A 430 29.86 -2.05 15.84
CA THR A 430 30.38 -0.73 15.49
C THR A 430 29.51 0.43 15.98
N GLY A 431 28.22 0.22 16.15
CA GLY A 431 27.24 1.30 16.29
C GLY A 431 26.74 1.82 14.95
N THR A 432 25.64 2.58 14.96
CA THR A 432 25.09 3.31 13.79
C THR A 432 26.03 4.42 13.31
N ALA A 433 26.84 4.98 14.21
CA ALA A 433 27.80 6.05 13.94
C ALA A 433 29.20 5.69 14.50
N PRO A 434 29.94 4.79 13.83
CA PRO A 434 31.23 4.31 14.33
C PRO A 434 32.33 5.37 14.32
N ASP A 435 33.29 5.24 15.24
CA ASP A 435 34.50 6.06 15.24
C ASP A 435 35.41 5.66 14.06
N GLU A 436 35.58 6.56 13.10
CA GLU A 436 36.35 6.32 11.87
C GLU A 436 37.82 5.98 12.10
N VAL A 437 38.37 6.29 13.29
CA VAL A 437 39.78 6.06 13.64
C VAL A 437 39.98 4.76 14.43
N ARG A 438 38.90 4.17 14.95
CA ARG A 438 38.96 2.95 15.75
C ARG A 438 38.97 1.72 14.84
N ASP A 439 39.94 0.83 15.08
CA ASP A 439 39.95 -0.50 14.48
C ASP A 439 39.05 -1.44 15.31
N TYR A 440 37.88 -1.77 14.75
CA TYR A 440 36.90 -2.65 15.36
C TYR A 440 37.17 -4.14 15.05
N ARG A 441 38.08 -4.45 14.11
CA ARG A 441 38.39 -5.81 13.63
C ARG A 441 37.13 -6.61 13.30
N VAL A 442 36.20 -5.99 12.59
CA VAL A 442 34.88 -6.55 12.26
C VAL A 442 35.00 -7.82 11.42
N ASP A 443 36.01 -7.88 10.56
CA ASP A 443 36.40 -9.02 9.74
C ASP A 443 36.84 -10.24 10.55
N GLU A 444 37.40 -10.01 11.75
CA GLU A 444 37.78 -11.10 12.65
C GLU A 444 36.68 -11.51 13.62
N ARG A 445 35.78 -10.58 13.94
CA ARG A 445 34.71 -10.79 14.92
C ARG A 445 33.44 -11.35 14.31
N ILE A 446 33.18 -11.06 13.05
CA ILE A 446 32.01 -11.56 12.32
C ILE A 446 32.47 -12.74 11.47
N PRO A 447 32.02 -13.96 11.79
CA PRO A 447 32.35 -15.14 10.99
C PRO A 447 31.96 -14.93 9.53
N ASP A 448 32.86 -15.34 8.63
CA ASP A 448 32.68 -15.37 7.18
C ASP A 448 32.36 -14.02 6.52
N LEU A 449 32.52 -12.88 7.21
CA LEU A 449 32.15 -11.55 6.70
C LEU A 449 32.75 -11.25 5.32
N LEU A 450 34.07 -11.42 5.19
CA LEU A 450 34.77 -11.14 3.93
C LEU A 450 34.41 -12.16 2.84
N GLU A 451 34.12 -13.41 3.22
CA GLU A 451 33.66 -14.44 2.28
C GLU A 451 32.28 -14.10 1.74
N VAL A 452 31.35 -13.70 2.61
CA VAL A 452 30.01 -13.24 2.23
C VAL A 452 30.13 -12.01 1.34
N PHE A 453 30.91 -10.99 1.72
CA PHE A 453 31.08 -9.77 0.90
C PHE A 453 31.68 -10.07 -0.47
N SER A 454 32.69 -10.94 -0.54
CA SER A 454 33.27 -11.36 -1.82
C SER A 454 32.25 -12.11 -2.68
N ARG A 455 31.46 -13.00 -2.09
CA ARG A 455 30.43 -13.79 -2.78
C ARG A 455 29.30 -12.88 -3.30
N GLU A 456 28.76 -12.01 -2.45
CA GLU A 456 27.67 -11.10 -2.83
C GLU A 456 28.16 -10.05 -3.84
N SER A 457 29.41 -9.56 -3.74
CA SER A 457 29.99 -8.69 -4.77
C SER A 457 30.00 -9.37 -6.14
N GLU A 458 30.48 -10.61 -6.22
CA GLU A 458 30.53 -11.37 -7.46
C GLU A 458 29.12 -11.67 -8.00
N ARG A 459 28.17 -12.03 -7.12
CA ARG A 459 26.76 -12.24 -7.46
C ARG A 459 26.14 -10.99 -8.08
N LEU A 460 26.28 -9.83 -7.44
CA LEU A 460 25.77 -8.55 -7.94
C LEU A 460 26.42 -8.14 -9.27
N LYS A 461 27.71 -8.42 -9.47
CA LYS A 461 28.40 -8.18 -10.76
C LYS A 461 27.82 -9.06 -11.87
N GLN A 462 27.58 -10.34 -11.59
CA GLN A 462 27.01 -11.28 -12.54
C GLN A 462 25.59 -10.86 -12.93
N VAL A 463 24.74 -10.55 -11.94
CA VAL A 463 23.39 -10.03 -12.19
C VAL A 463 23.45 -8.74 -13.01
N GLY A 464 24.29 -7.78 -12.63
CA GLY A 464 24.44 -6.52 -13.36
C GLY A 464 24.97 -6.70 -14.79
N ALA A 465 25.75 -7.74 -15.07
CA ALA A 465 26.18 -8.08 -16.43
C ALA A 465 25.05 -8.72 -17.25
N GLN A 466 24.26 -9.61 -16.65
CA GLN A 466 23.12 -10.26 -17.29
C GLN A 466 22.01 -9.24 -17.60
N LEU A 467 21.69 -8.33 -16.67
CA LEU A 467 20.76 -7.23 -16.91
C LEU A 467 21.16 -6.36 -18.10
N ARG A 468 22.45 -6.01 -18.20
CA ARG A 468 23.00 -5.24 -19.34
C ARG A 468 22.89 -5.98 -20.67
N ALA A 469 22.99 -7.32 -20.65
CA ALA A 469 22.82 -8.13 -21.85
C ALA A 469 21.35 -8.12 -22.32
N LEU A 470 20.41 -8.22 -21.38
CA LEU A 470 18.97 -8.19 -21.66
C LEU A 470 18.48 -6.80 -22.11
N SER A 471 18.98 -5.73 -21.49
CA SER A 471 18.52 -4.36 -21.75
C SER A 471 19.08 -3.67 -23.00
N GLN A 472 20.06 -4.28 -23.68
CA GLN A 472 20.77 -3.69 -24.83
C GLN A 472 21.40 -2.31 -24.54
N GLY A 473 21.80 -2.03 -23.29
CA GLY A 473 22.49 -0.79 -22.91
C GLY A 473 22.73 -0.64 -21.39
N SER A 474 23.55 0.34 -20.99
CA SER A 474 23.66 0.75 -19.57
C SER A 474 22.50 1.68 -19.23
N GLY A 475 21.62 1.27 -18.31
CA GLY A 475 20.54 2.11 -17.77
C GLY A 475 20.75 2.36 -16.27
N ASP A 476 19.99 3.27 -15.68
CA ASP A 476 20.08 3.61 -14.25
C ASP A 476 19.95 2.38 -13.32
N GLN A 477 19.33 1.31 -13.83
CA GLN A 477 19.12 0.03 -13.17
C GLN A 477 20.41 -0.77 -12.91
N ASP A 478 21.51 -0.56 -13.65
CA ASP A 478 22.79 -1.27 -13.40
C ASP A 478 23.72 -0.54 -12.43
N ALA A 479 23.54 0.77 -12.30
CA ALA A 479 24.45 1.66 -11.59
C ALA A 479 24.50 1.34 -10.09
N LEU A 480 23.35 1.00 -9.50
CA LEU A 480 23.26 0.68 -8.08
C LEU A 480 23.90 -0.67 -7.74
N LEU A 481 23.65 -1.72 -8.52
CA LEU A 481 24.30 -3.02 -8.35
C LEU A 481 25.82 -2.90 -8.48
N LYS A 482 26.28 -2.08 -9.43
CA LYS A 482 27.70 -1.78 -9.61
C LYS A 482 28.28 -0.99 -8.43
N THR A 483 27.53 -0.03 -7.91
CA THR A 483 27.96 0.79 -6.77
C THR A 483 28.09 -0.08 -5.52
N MET A 484 27.12 -0.96 -5.26
CA MET A 484 27.17 -1.89 -4.14
C MET A 484 28.31 -2.91 -4.29
N SER A 485 28.46 -3.55 -5.45
CA SER A 485 29.55 -4.51 -5.68
C SER A 485 30.94 -3.87 -5.57
N LEU A 486 31.14 -2.66 -6.10
CA LEU A 486 32.39 -1.93 -5.93
C LEU A 486 32.66 -1.60 -4.45
N GLN A 487 31.62 -1.19 -3.71
CA GLN A 487 31.75 -0.92 -2.28
C GLN A 487 32.14 -2.19 -1.51
N LEU A 488 31.55 -3.34 -1.84
CA LEU A 488 31.88 -4.63 -1.23
C LEU A 488 33.32 -5.04 -1.55
N ASP A 489 33.77 -4.89 -2.80
CA ASP A 489 35.16 -5.13 -3.19
C ASP A 489 36.13 -4.28 -2.37
N GLU A 490 35.85 -2.98 -2.23
CA GLU A 490 36.68 -2.07 -1.46
C GLU A 490 36.73 -2.42 0.03
N MET A 491 35.64 -2.98 0.59
CA MET A 491 35.59 -3.47 1.96
C MET A 491 36.32 -4.80 2.14
N VAL A 492 36.39 -5.65 1.11
CA VAL A 492 37.17 -6.89 1.12
C VAL A 492 38.67 -6.59 0.97
N ASP A 493 39.03 -5.66 0.09
CA ASP A 493 40.42 -5.27 -0.17
C ASP A 493 41.04 -4.50 1.01
N ASP A 494 40.25 -3.69 1.71
CA ASP A 494 40.67 -2.92 2.90
C ASP A 494 39.61 -3.01 4.01
N PRO A 495 39.57 -4.13 4.78
CA PRO A 495 38.58 -4.38 5.84
C PRO A 495 38.56 -3.32 6.95
N ASP A 496 39.69 -2.67 7.20
CA ASP A 496 39.80 -1.56 8.16
C ASP A 496 38.93 -0.34 7.74
N THR A 497 38.47 -0.30 6.49
CA THR A 497 37.55 0.73 5.99
C THR A 497 36.08 0.49 6.31
N ILE A 498 35.69 -0.72 6.73
CA ILE A 498 34.27 -1.06 6.90
C ILE A 498 33.54 -0.08 7.81
N PRO A 499 34.06 0.30 9.01
CA PRO A 499 33.37 1.24 9.89
C PRO A 499 33.10 2.61 9.24
N ARG A 500 34.11 3.22 8.60
CA ARG A 500 33.97 4.54 7.93
C ARG A 500 33.06 4.51 6.69
N ARG A 501 32.73 3.33 6.17
CA ARG A 501 31.87 3.14 4.99
C ARG A 501 30.46 2.65 5.34
N LEU A 502 30.16 2.44 6.63
CA LEU A 502 28.89 1.86 7.08
C LEU A 502 27.68 2.69 6.67
N GLN A 503 27.77 4.01 6.73
CA GLN A 503 26.67 4.89 6.29
C GLN A 503 26.40 4.74 4.79
N ALA A 504 27.44 4.67 3.96
CA ALA A 504 27.27 4.43 2.53
C ALA A 504 26.72 3.03 2.26
N TYR A 505 27.12 2.03 3.06
CA TYR A 505 26.60 0.67 2.97
C TYR A 505 25.09 0.65 3.22
N LYS A 506 24.65 1.26 4.32
CA LYS A 506 23.23 1.43 4.67
C LYS A 506 22.44 2.11 3.55
N THR A 507 22.97 3.21 3.01
CA THR A 507 22.31 3.92 1.91
C THR A 507 22.21 3.06 0.66
N ASN A 508 23.25 2.30 0.33
CA ASN A 508 23.26 1.45 -0.85
C ASN A 508 22.37 0.20 -0.69
N THR A 509 22.30 -0.41 0.50
CA THR A 509 21.36 -1.51 0.76
C THR A 509 19.91 -1.05 0.76
N GLY A 510 19.59 0.10 1.36
CA GLY A 510 18.27 0.72 1.23
C GLY A 510 17.92 1.07 -0.24
N GLY A 511 18.93 1.50 -0.99
CA GLY A 511 18.84 1.67 -2.44
C GLY A 511 18.51 0.37 -3.17
N LEU A 512 19.18 -0.74 -2.84
CA LEU A 512 18.89 -2.06 -3.42
C LEU A 512 17.46 -2.51 -3.14
N GLY A 513 16.93 -2.25 -1.94
CA GLY A 513 15.52 -2.51 -1.63
C GLY A 513 14.56 -1.68 -2.48
N THR A 514 14.89 -0.41 -2.72
CA THR A 514 14.11 0.47 -3.62
C THR A 514 14.19 -0.02 -5.07
N TRP A 515 15.38 -0.45 -5.51
CA TRP A 515 15.60 -1.02 -6.84
C TRP A 515 14.78 -2.30 -7.03
N LEU A 516 14.75 -3.19 -6.02
CA LEU A 516 13.96 -4.43 -6.05
C LEU A 516 12.47 -4.13 -6.24
N GLN A 517 11.95 -3.08 -5.58
CA GLN A 517 10.57 -2.63 -5.81
C GLN A 517 10.35 -2.17 -7.25
N GLN A 518 11.21 -1.27 -7.74
CA GLN A 518 11.05 -0.64 -9.04
C GLN A 518 11.19 -1.61 -10.21
N ILE A 519 12.15 -2.55 -10.14
CA ILE A 519 12.38 -3.50 -11.24
C ILE A 519 11.24 -4.51 -11.41
N ARG A 520 10.48 -4.77 -10.34
CA ARG A 520 9.28 -5.61 -10.38
C ARG A 520 8.11 -4.93 -11.10
N GLU A 521 8.12 -3.61 -11.22
CA GLU A 521 7.09 -2.88 -11.94
C GLU A 521 7.27 -3.05 -13.44
N GLN A 522 6.28 -3.65 -14.11
CA GLN A 522 6.32 -3.95 -15.54
C GLN A 522 5.18 -3.21 -16.27
N PRO A 523 5.12 -1.87 -16.25
CA PRO A 523 4.01 -1.09 -16.81
C PRO A 523 3.94 -1.17 -18.34
N LEU A 524 2.74 -1.30 -18.90
CA LEU A 524 2.50 -1.29 -20.35
C LEU A 524 1.14 -0.66 -20.63
N GLU A 525 1.09 0.30 -21.54
CA GLU A 525 -0.14 0.92 -22.02
C GLU A 525 -0.48 0.36 -23.40
N ILE A 526 -1.75 0.00 -23.61
CA ILE A 526 -2.26 -0.49 -24.89
C ILE A 526 -3.40 0.42 -25.32
N ASP A 527 -3.38 0.81 -26.59
CA ASP A 527 -4.43 1.57 -27.26
C ASP A 527 -5.35 0.64 -28.07
N SER A 528 -4.78 -0.27 -28.86
CA SER A 528 -5.55 -1.14 -29.75
C SER A 528 -4.88 -2.48 -30.04
N ILE A 529 -5.70 -3.47 -30.39
CA ILE A 529 -5.30 -4.84 -30.73
C ILE A 529 -5.77 -5.17 -32.14
N TYR A 530 -4.89 -5.78 -32.94
CA TYR A 530 -5.16 -6.15 -34.33
C TYR A 530 -5.02 -7.66 -34.53
N ILE A 531 -6.04 -8.25 -35.15
CA ILE A 531 -6.04 -9.64 -35.60
C ILE A 531 -6.12 -9.63 -37.13
N ALA A 532 -5.13 -10.21 -37.81
CA ALA A 532 -5.02 -10.15 -39.26
C ALA A 532 -4.70 -11.51 -39.86
N SER A 533 -5.32 -11.86 -41.00
CA SER A 533 -4.86 -13.02 -41.76
C SER A 533 -3.47 -12.79 -42.38
N SER A 534 -2.77 -13.86 -42.75
CA SER A 534 -1.37 -13.81 -43.20
C SER A 534 -1.16 -12.86 -44.40
N ASP A 535 -2.16 -12.73 -45.29
CA ASP A 535 -2.18 -11.89 -46.49
C ASP A 535 -2.38 -10.39 -46.21
N GLN A 536 -2.88 -10.01 -45.04
CA GLN A 536 -3.19 -8.62 -44.70
C GLN A 536 -1.99 -7.89 -44.08
N THR A 537 -1.76 -6.63 -44.46
CA THR A 537 -0.72 -5.79 -43.86
C THR A 537 -1.33 -4.90 -42.78
N ILE A 538 -0.76 -4.93 -41.58
CA ILE A 538 -1.16 -4.05 -40.47
C ILE A 538 -0.45 -2.70 -40.67
N SER A 539 -1.20 -1.61 -40.75
CA SER A 539 -0.64 -0.29 -41.04
C SER A 539 -0.02 0.31 -39.79
N ASN A 540 1.28 0.60 -39.81
CA ASN A 540 1.94 1.37 -38.75
C ASN A 540 1.60 2.86 -38.91
N LYS A 541 0.55 3.32 -38.21
CA LYS A 541 0.18 4.74 -38.13
C LYS A 541 0.57 5.32 -36.76
N GLY A 542 1.85 5.27 -36.39
CA GLY A 542 2.35 6.10 -35.30
C GLY A 542 2.08 7.60 -35.54
N SER A 543 2.15 8.42 -34.50
CA SER A 543 1.99 9.87 -34.62
C SER A 543 3.08 10.47 -35.52
N SER A 544 2.68 11.16 -36.59
CA SER A 544 3.63 11.95 -37.38
C SER A 544 4.15 13.12 -36.53
N TRP A 545 5.44 13.46 -36.64
CA TRP A 545 6.04 14.63 -35.95
C TRP A 545 5.22 15.92 -36.11
N PHE A 546 4.59 16.12 -37.28
CA PHE A 546 3.71 17.27 -37.52
C PHE A 546 2.41 17.21 -36.72
N ALA A 547 1.86 16.01 -36.51
CA ALA A 547 0.67 15.82 -35.70
C ALA A 547 0.95 16.10 -34.22
N GLU A 548 2.10 15.66 -33.71
CA GLU A 548 2.53 15.95 -32.32
C GLU A 548 2.76 17.46 -32.10
N MET A 549 3.48 18.12 -33.01
CA MET A 549 3.69 19.56 -32.90
C MET A 549 2.37 20.35 -32.96
N TRP A 550 1.43 19.92 -33.81
CA TRP A 550 0.11 20.54 -33.88
C TRP A 550 -0.71 20.29 -32.62
N HIS A 551 -0.64 19.07 -32.05
CA HIS A 551 -1.25 18.73 -30.77
C HIS A 551 -0.81 19.70 -29.67
N GLU A 552 0.49 19.88 -29.48
CA GLU A 552 1.05 20.78 -28.45
C GLU A 552 0.55 22.23 -28.59
N ILE A 553 0.52 22.76 -29.82
CA ILE A 553 0.04 24.12 -30.09
C ILE A 553 -1.43 24.27 -29.71
N VAL A 554 -2.26 23.29 -30.07
CA VAL A 554 -3.70 23.33 -29.80
C VAL A 554 -4.00 23.13 -28.32
N THR A 555 -3.33 22.19 -27.66
CA THR A 555 -3.49 21.94 -26.21
C THR A 555 -3.06 23.16 -25.39
N PHE A 556 -1.93 23.79 -25.74
CA PHE A 556 -1.48 25.05 -25.11
C PHE A 556 -2.48 26.19 -25.31
N PHE A 557 -3.13 26.27 -26.47
CA PHE A 557 -4.18 27.28 -26.67
C PHE A 557 -5.38 27.01 -25.75
N TYR A 558 -5.83 25.76 -25.63
CA TYR A 558 -6.96 25.42 -24.77
C TYR A 558 -6.68 25.62 -23.27
N SER A 559 -5.44 25.47 -22.80
CA SER A 559 -5.09 25.67 -21.39
C SER A 559 -5.30 27.11 -20.88
N PHE A 560 -5.45 28.11 -21.76
CA PHE A 560 -5.81 29.48 -21.35
C PHE A 560 -7.31 29.70 -21.14
N PHE A 561 -8.15 28.80 -21.66
CA PHE A 561 -9.60 28.96 -21.68
C PHE A 561 -10.34 27.85 -20.94
N ILE A 562 -9.69 26.71 -20.72
CA ILE A 562 -10.23 25.55 -20.03
C ILE A 562 -9.42 25.38 -18.75
N ASP A 563 -10.09 25.57 -17.63
CA ASP A 563 -9.56 25.23 -16.31
C ASP A 563 -9.70 23.72 -16.10
N TYR A 564 -8.67 23.01 -16.54
CA TYR A 564 -8.53 21.56 -16.36
C TYR A 564 -8.35 21.18 -14.88
N ASP A 565 -8.08 22.14 -13.99
CA ASP A 565 -7.91 21.88 -12.57
C ASP A 565 -9.22 21.92 -11.79
N SER A 566 -10.25 22.60 -12.31
CA SER A 566 -11.58 22.67 -11.68
C SER A 566 -12.35 21.34 -11.72
N ILE A 567 -12.42 20.64 -10.59
CA ILE A 567 -13.42 19.60 -10.31
C ILE A 567 -14.70 20.35 -9.98
N GLY A 568 -15.66 20.41 -10.89
CA GLY A 568 -16.90 21.15 -10.62
C GLY A 568 -17.92 21.09 -11.74
N SER A 569 -19.04 20.42 -11.44
CA SER A 569 -20.35 20.81 -11.94
C SER A 569 -20.64 22.22 -11.42
N VAL A 570 -20.64 23.20 -12.32
CA VAL A 570 -21.51 24.35 -12.11
C VAL A 570 -22.90 23.77 -12.30
N ALA A 571 -23.65 23.56 -11.22
CA ALA A 571 -25.10 23.37 -11.33
C ALA A 571 -25.58 24.51 -12.23
N SER A 572 -26.15 24.19 -13.39
CA SER A 572 -26.75 25.21 -14.22
C SER A 572 -27.75 25.95 -13.34
N GLU A 573 -27.70 27.29 -13.31
CA GLU A 573 -28.59 28.19 -12.53
C GLU A 573 -30.10 27.99 -12.83
N SER A 574 -30.48 26.91 -13.51
CA SER A 574 -31.80 26.61 -14.06
C SER A 574 -32.55 25.44 -13.41
N GLU A 575 -32.04 24.79 -12.36
CA GLU A 575 -32.84 23.82 -11.56
C GLU A 575 -33.16 24.38 -10.16
N GLU A 576 -34.44 24.57 -9.87
CA GLU A 576 -34.95 24.99 -8.56
C GLU A 576 -34.78 23.83 -7.55
N GLY A 577 -33.64 23.74 -6.84
CA GLY A 577 -33.37 22.71 -5.84
C GLY A 577 -32.46 23.19 -4.69
N ARG A 578 -32.54 22.54 -3.52
CA ARG A 578 -31.65 22.81 -2.36
C ARG A 578 -30.22 22.45 -2.75
N THR A 579 -29.25 23.31 -2.44
CA THR A 579 -27.84 23.12 -2.82
C THR A 579 -26.93 23.26 -1.60
N VAL A 580 -25.95 22.37 -1.48
CA VAL A 580 -24.91 22.40 -0.44
C VAL A 580 -23.55 22.57 -1.09
N THR A 581 -22.77 23.56 -0.66
CA THR A 581 -21.38 23.75 -1.06
C THR A 581 -20.46 23.03 -0.10
N VAL A 582 -19.66 22.10 -0.63
CA VAL A 582 -18.75 21.26 0.16
C VAL A 582 -17.32 21.52 -0.29
N TRP A 583 -16.42 21.79 0.65
CA TRP A 583 -14.99 21.91 0.35
C TRP A 583 -14.20 20.70 0.86
N ILE A 584 -13.24 20.25 0.06
CA ILE A 584 -12.32 19.16 0.37
C ILE A 584 -10.87 19.58 0.10
N GLY A 585 -9.96 19.12 0.96
CA GLY A 585 -8.52 19.44 0.91
C GLY A 585 -7.64 18.35 0.29
N SER A 586 -8.13 17.12 0.16
CA SER A 586 -7.39 15.97 -0.37
C SER A 586 -7.12 16.03 -1.88
N GLY A 587 -6.44 15.02 -2.43
CA GLY A 587 -6.13 14.91 -3.85
C GLY A 587 -7.36 14.85 -4.78
N ARG A 588 -7.06 15.03 -6.08
CA ARG A 588 -8.06 15.04 -7.17
C ARG A 588 -8.82 13.74 -7.28
N ASP A 589 -8.17 12.60 -7.06
CA ASP A 589 -8.81 11.29 -7.15
C ASP A 589 -9.87 11.09 -6.06
N GLN A 590 -9.57 11.49 -4.82
CA GLN A 590 -10.52 11.46 -3.72
C GLN A 590 -11.75 12.34 -4.03
N ALA A 591 -11.53 13.56 -4.51
CA ALA A 591 -12.60 14.49 -4.85
C ALA A 591 -13.46 13.97 -6.02
N ASN A 592 -12.86 13.35 -7.05
CA ASN A 592 -13.60 12.74 -8.15
C ASN A 592 -14.43 11.53 -7.68
N THR A 593 -13.87 10.66 -6.84
CA THR A 593 -14.60 9.51 -6.28
C THR A 593 -15.80 9.98 -5.45
N ILE A 594 -15.62 10.96 -4.57
CA ILE A 594 -16.73 11.54 -3.77
C ILE A 594 -17.78 12.16 -4.70
N LYS A 595 -17.36 12.88 -5.74
CA LYS A 595 -18.28 13.45 -6.73
C LYS A 595 -19.13 12.38 -7.42
N SER A 596 -18.52 11.30 -7.90
CA SER A 596 -19.27 10.19 -8.52
C SER A 596 -20.29 9.60 -7.54
N MET A 597 -19.88 9.38 -6.28
CA MET A 597 -20.78 8.87 -5.25
C MET A 597 -21.94 9.82 -4.95
N ILE A 598 -21.70 11.13 -4.93
CA ILE A 598 -22.74 12.17 -4.79
C ILE A 598 -23.76 12.08 -5.93
N ASP A 599 -23.29 11.97 -7.17
CA ASP A 599 -24.16 11.96 -8.36
C ASP A 599 -24.95 10.64 -8.47
N GLU A 600 -24.43 9.54 -7.93
CA GLU A 600 -25.05 8.21 -7.98
C GLU A 600 -26.03 7.92 -6.85
N THR A 601 -25.74 8.41 -5.64
CA THR A 601 -26.48 8.03 -4.43
C THR A 601 -27.13 9.23 -3.78
N PHE A 602 -26.32 10.19 -3.30
CA PHE A 602 -26.82 11.32 -2.51
C PHE A 602 -27.85 12.17 -3.26
N THR A 603 -27.49 12.70 -4.44
CA THR A 603 -28.36 13.61 -5.19
C THR A 603 -29.64 12.91 -5.67
N PRO A 604 -29.59 11.68 -6.23
CA PRO A 604 -30.80 10.96 -6.62
C PRO A 604 -31.73 10.59 -5.46
N GLU A 605 -31.20 10.23 -4.28
CA GLU A 605 -32.01 9.80 -3.13
C GLU A 605 -32.62 10.98 -2.37
N THR A 606 -31.87 12.06 -2.22
CA THR A 606 -32.27 13.22 -1.39
C THR A 606 -32.88 14.37 -2.20
N GLY A 607 -32.56 14.45 -3.50
CA GLY A 607 -32.86 15.61 -4.34
C GLY A 607 -32.04 16.85 -4.01
N ILE A 608 -31.02 16.75 -3.14
CA ILE A 608 -30.13 17.85 -2.75
C ILE A 608 -28.92 17.88 -3.69
N GLN A 609 -28.64 19.02 -4.29
CA GLN A 609 -27.47 19.21 -5.15
C GLN A 609 -26.23 19.51 -4.32
N VAL A 610 -25.08 18.96 -4.72
CA VAL A 610 -23.80 19.24 -4.04
C VAL A 610 -22.81 19.92 -4.98
N ASN A 611 -22.30 21.07 -4.56
CA ASN A 611 -21.21 21.79 -5.20
C ASN A 611 -19.90 21.46 -4.49
N LEU A 612 -19.28 20.32 -4.85
CA LEU A 612 -18.00 19.88 -4.31
C LEU A 612 -16.84 20.67 -4.93
N LYS A 613 -15.99 21.28 -4.10
CA LYS A 613 -14.82 22.06 -4.53
C LYS A 613 -13.55 21.57 -3.86
N LEU A 614 -12.53 21.31 -4.67
CA LEU A 614 -11.16 21.09 -4.21
C LEU A 614 -10.52 22.45 -3.90
N VAL A 615 -10.17 22.71 -2.63
CA VAL A 615 -9.66 24.01 -2.17
C VAL A 615 -8.48 23.84 -1.21
N PRO A 616 -7.42 24.66 -1.32
CA PRO A 616 -6.38 24.73 -0.28
C PRO A 616 -6.97 25.18 1.07
N MET A 617 -7.01 24.28 2.06
CA MET A 617 -7.75 24.51 3.31
C MET A 617 -7.24 25.65 4.19
N GLY A 618 -6.02 26.16 3.95
CA GLY A 618 -5.52 27.39 4.57
C GLY A 618 -6.39 28.63 4.30
N SER A 619 -7.22 28.64 3.26
CA SER A 619 -8.16 29.74 2.99
C SER A 619 -9.54 29.57 3.64
N LEU A 620 -9.81 28.46 4.34
CA LEU A 620 -11.14 28.18 4.91
C LEU A 620 -11.56 29.25 5.93
N LEU A 621 -10.75 29.53 6.96
CA LEU A 621 -11.11 30.51 7.98
C LEU A 621 -11.33 31.93 7.40
N PRO A 622 -10.43 32.50 6.57
CA PRO A 622 -10.68 33.79 5.92
C PRO A 622 -11.95 33.81 5.05
N ALA A 623 -12.24 32.72 4.33
CA ALA A 623 -13.45 32.61 3.52
C ALA A 623 -14.71 32.58 4.40
N THR A 624 -14.72 31.77 5.46
CA THR A 624 -15.83 31.70 6.42
C THR A 624 -16.09 33.05 7.08
N LEU A 625 -15.03 33.74 7.56
CA LEU A 625 -15.16 35.06 8.20
C LEU A 625 -15.60 36.17 7.24
N SER A 626 -15.38 36.00 5.93
CA SER A 626 -15.84 36.94 4.91
C SER A 626 -17.21 36.57 4.32
N GLY A 627 -17.86 35.52 4.84
CA GLY A 627 -19.16 35.05 4.35
C GLY A 627 -19.09 34.43 2.95
N GLN A 628 -17.94 33.86 2.58
CA GLN A 628 -17.67 33.19 1.30
C GLN A 628 -17.18 31.75 1.50
N GLY A 629 -17.31 31.23 2.72
CA GLY A 629 -16.99 29.84 3.06
C GLY A 629 -18.01 28.85 2.51
N PRO A 630 -17.71 27.54 2.57
CA PRO A 630 -18.67 26.50 2.24
C PRO A 630 -19.75 26.32 3.32
N ASP A 631 -20.76 25.51 3.02
CA ASP A 631 -21.70 25.00 4.02
C ASP A 631 -21.06 23.89 4.85
N VAL A 632 -20.28 23.01 4.20
CA VAL A 632 -19.57 21.88 4.83
C VAL A 632 -18.09 21.85 4.43
N ALA A 633 -17.21 21.59 5.38
CA ALA A 633 -15.79 21.32 5.16
C ALA A 633 -15.41 19.91 5.64
N MET A 634 -14.72 19.15 4.80
CA MET A 634 -14.34 17.75 5.04
C MET A 634 -12.86 17.62 5.37
N GLN A 635 -12.45 16.51 6.00
CA GLN A 635 -11.07 16.18 6.35
C GLN A 635 -10.41 17.23 7.26
N MET A 636 -11.18 17.77 8.20
CA MET A 636 -10.71 18.75 9.16
C MET A 636 -9.96 18.05 10.29
N GLY A 637 -8.75 18.50 10.61
CA GLY A 637 -8.00 17.98 11.76
C GLY A 637 -8.75 18.17 13.08
N ASN A 638 -8.44 17.33 14.07
CA ASN A 638 -9.19 17.23 15.33
C ASN A 638 -9.40 18.56 16.07
N ASP A 639 -8.44 19.48 15.98
CA ASP A 639 -8.48 20.77 16.65
C ASP A 639 -9.42 21.79 15.97
N ILE A 640 -9.62 21.68 14.65
CA ILE A 640 -10.25 22.74 13.85
C ILE A 640 -11.74 22.97 14.21
N PRO A 641 -12.61 21.95 14.33
CA PRO A 641 -14.04 22.17 14.56
C PRO A 641 -14.34 22.98 15.82
N VAL A 642 -13.75 22.60 16.96
CA VAL A 642 -13.96 23.27 18.25
C VAL A 642 -13.31 24.67 18.25
N ASN A 643 -12.14 24.83 17.63
CA ASN A 643 -11.53 26.15 17.47
C ASN A 643 -12.38 27.10 16.60
N TYR A 644 -13.17 26.58 15.65
CA TYR A 644 -14.13 27.37 14.88
C TYR A 644 -15.40 27.65 15.68
N ALA A 645 -15.87 26.67 16.47
CA ALA A 645 -17.03 26.82 17.35
C ALA A 645 -16.86 27.98 18.34
N MET A 646 -15.70 28.07 18.99
CA MET A 646 -15.35 29.17 19.90
C MET A 646 -15.42 30.56 19.24
N ARG A 647 -15.29 30.62 17.91
CA ARG A 647 -15.37 31.86 17.11
C ARG A 647 -16.75 32.07 16.48
N ASN A 648 -17.74 31.25 16.83
CA ASN A 648 -19.07 31.20 16.20
C ASN A 648 -19.00 30.96 14.68
N ALA A 649 -18.00 30.18 14.24
CA ALA A 649 -17.79 29.85 12.82
C ALA A 649 -18.17 28.39 12.48
N ALA A 650 -18.41 27.54 13.48
CA ALA A 650 -18.91 26.18 13.35
C ALA A 650 -20.34 26.08 13.91
N ALA A 651 -21.20 25.33 13.23
CA ALA A 651 -22.54 25.04 13.73
C ALA A 651 -22.49 23.87 14.73
N ASP A 652 -23.29 23.97 15.80
CA ASP A 652 -23.54 22.85 16.72
C ASP A 652 -24.48 21.84 16.06
N ILE A 653 -24.00 20.62 15.83
CA ILE A 653 -24.76 19.54 15.19
C ILE A 653 -25.55 18.69 16.20
N SER A 654 -25.31 18.85 17.51
CA SER A 654 -26.07 18.13 18.53
C SER A 654 -27.54 18.56 18.60
N VAL A 655 -27.87 19.72 17.99
CA VAL A 655 -29.23 20.26 17.93
C VAL A 655 -30.16 19.49 16.99
N PHE A 656 -29.62 18.66 16.09
CA PHE A 656 -30.42 17.85 15.18
C PHE A 656 -31.03 16.67 15.92
N SER A 657 -32.32 16.40 15.69
CA SER A 657 -33.10 15.44 16.49
C SER A 657 -32.63 13.98 16.39
N ASP A 658 -31.90 13.65 15.32
CA ASP A 658 -31.34 12.33 15.03
C ASP A 658 -29.84 12.25 15.32
N TYR A 659 -29.24 13.26 15.96
CA TYR A 659 -27.81 13.29 16.28
C TYR A 659 -27.35 12.05 17.05
N ASP A 660 -28.05 11.66 18.11
CA ASP A 660 -27.67 10.51 18.94
C ASP A 660 -27.61 9.18 18.15
N GLU A 661 -28.48 9.02 17.16
CA GLU A 661 -28.48 7.85 16.26
C GLU A 661 -27.24 7.87 15.33
N VAL A 662 -26.87 9.05 14.85
CA VAL A 662 -25.69 9.23 13.98
C VAL A 662 -24.40 9.09 14.77
N ALA A 663 -24.35 9.63 15.99
CA ALA A 663 -23.19 9.57 16.89
C ALA A 663 -22.85 8.13 17.30
N ALA A 664 -23.87 7.26 17.46
CA ALA A 664 -23.69 5.84 17.80
C ALA A 664 -22.89 5.03 16.75
N ARG A 665 -22.60 5.60 15.57
CA ARG A 665 -21.74 4.99 14.53
C ARG A 665 -20.25 5.05 14.86
N PHE A 666 -19.88 5.90 15.82
CA PHE A 666 -18.50 6.20 16.19
C PHE A 666 -18.21 5.80 17.63
N ARG A 667 -16.92 5.62 17.93
CA ARG A 667 -16.45 5.44 19.31
C ARG A 667 -16.44 6.79 20.00
N ASP A 668 -16.68 6.82 21.32
CA ASP A 668 -16.60 8.04 22.12
C ASP A 668 -15.24 8.74 21.95
N SER A 669 -14.16 7.95 21.86
CA SER A 669 -12.81 8.45 21.64
C SER A 669 -12.60 9.22 20.33
N ALA A 670 -13.42 8.98 19.31
CA ALA A 670 -13.42 9.75 18.07
C ALA A 670 -14.23 11.05 18.18
N LEU A 671 -15.26 11.08 19.03
CA LEU A 671 -16.18 12.22 19.19
C LEU A 671 -15.64 13.27 20.16
N VAL A 672 -14.93 12.85 21.21
CA VAL A 672 -14.41 13.72 22.28
C VAL A 672 -13.68 14.98 21.74
N PRO A 673 -12.79 14.89 20.72
CA PRO A 673 -12.12 16.10 20.19
C PRO A 673 -13.06 17.14 19.57
N TYR A 674 -14.28 16.74 19.20
CA TYR A 674 -15.28 17.61 18.54
C TYR A 674 -16.36 18.13 19.50
N THR A 675 -16.31 17.73 20.77
CA THR A 675 -17.26 18.16 21.80
C THR A 675 -16.71 19.37 22.54
N TYR A 676 -17.55 20.39 22.71
CA TYR A 676 -17.19 21.59 23.46
C TYR A 676 -18.42 22.17 24.17
N GLU A 677 -18.30 22.40 25.48
CA GLU A 677 -19.42 22.66 26.38
C GLU A 677 -20.51 21.57 26.25
N ASP A 678 -21.75 21.94 25.93
CA ASP A 678 -22.86 21.02 25.73
C ASP A 678 -23.09 20.67 24.24
N GLY A 679 -22.23 21.17 23.34
CA GLY A 679 -22.39 21.05 21.88
C GLY A 679 -21.35 20.14 21.21
N VAL A 680 -21.64 19.74 19.97
CA VAL A 680 -20.76 18.92 19.13
C VAL A 680 -20.63 19.59 17.77
N TYR A 681 -19.42 19.69 17.23
CA TYR A 681 -19.14 20.57 16.09
C TYR A 681 -18.61 19.86 14.84
N ALA A 682 -18.48 18.54 14.87
CA ALA A 682 -18.13 17.74 13.70
C ALA A 682 -18.56 16.27 13.90
N LEU A 683 -18.69 15.54 12.79
CA LEU A 683 -18.73 14.08 12.82
C LEU A 683 -17.35 13.52 12.46
N PRO A 684 -16.88 12.44 13.10
CA PRO A 684 -15.64 11.78 12.73
C PRO A 684 -15.69 11.20 11.31
N GLU A 685 -14.64 11.43 10.52
CA GLU A 685 -14.44 10.80 9.20
C GLU A 685 -13.42 9.68 9.29
N THR A 686 -12.27 9.96 9.91
CA THR A 686 -11.18 9.01 10.12
C THR A 686 -10.84 8.92 11.59
N GLN A 687 -10.39 7.74 12.02
CA GLN A 687 -9.87 7.53 13.37
C GLN A 687 -8.58 6.72 13.28
N THR A 688 -7.48 7.30 13.74
CA THR A 688 -6.17 6.64 13.77
C THR A 688 -5.59 6.61 15.17
N PHE A 689 -4.67 5.68 15.44
CA PHE A 689 -3.97 5.58 16.73
C PHE A 689 -2.69 4.77 16.54
N ASN A 690 -1.80 4.82 17.53
CA ASN A 690 -0.52 4.11 17.48
C ASN A 690 -0.64 2.63 17.87
N MET A 691 0.12 1.78 17.17
CA MET A 691 0.31 0.37 17.47
C MET A 691 1.81 0.02 17.50
N LEU A 692 2.15 -1.12 18.10
CA LEU A 692 3.52 -1.63 18.18
C LEU A 692 3.82 -2.52 16.98
N PHE A 693 4.80 -2.13 16.17
CA PHE A 693 5.34 -2.90 15.05
C PHE A 693 6.61 -3.62 15.49
N TYR A 694 6.78 -4.88 15.07
CA TYR A 694 7.93 -5.69 15.46
C TYR A 694 8.38 -6.67 14.37
N ARG A 695 9.70 -6.87 14.27
CA ARG A 695 10.38 -7.83 13.39
C ARG A 695 10.51 -9.17 14.11
N LYS A 696 9.70 -10.15 13.71
CA LYS A 696 9.66 -11.50 14.28
C LYS A 696 11.03 -12.17 14.15
N ASP A 697 11.62 -12.09 12.97
CA ASP A 697 12.93 -12.66 12.66
C ASP A 697 14.05 -12.06 13.52
N VAL A 698 14.06 -10.73 13.71
CA VAL A 698 15.09 -10.05 14.51
C VAL A 698 14.89 -10.28 16.00
N LEU A 699 13.65 -10.26 16.51
CA LEU A 699 13.39 -10.58 17.91
C LEU A 699 13.78 -12.02 18.24
N ASN A 700 13.47 -12.98 17.36
CA ASN A 700 13.90 -14.36 17.50
C ASN A 700 15.44 -14.51 17.49
N GLU A 701 16.13 -13.78 16.61
CA GLU A 701 17.61 -13.75 16.57
C GLU A 701 18.21 -13.24 17.89
N LEU A 702 17.57 -12.26 18.52
CA LEU A 702 17.99 -11.67 19.80
C LEU A 702 17.47 -12.45 21.03
N GLY A 703 16.62 -13.45 20.85
CA GLY A 703 15.94 -14.15 21.94
C GLY A 703 15.02 -13.24 22.75
N LEU A 704 14.38 -12.28 22.09
CA LEU A 704 13.44 -11.33 22.68
C LEU A 704 12.00 -11.73 22.36
N GLU A 705 11.09 -11.47 23.29
CA GLU A 705 9.64 -11.56 23.08
C GLU A 705 9.08 -10.15 22.78
N VAL A 706 7.83 -10.09 22.30
CA VAL A 706 7.14 -8.81 22.07
C VAL A 706 6.72 -8.21 23.42
N PRO A 707 7.16 -6.97 23.76
CA PRO A 707 6.94 -6.39 25.07
C PRO A 707 5.48 -6.07 25.35
N GLN A 708 5.03 -6.43 26.55
CA GLN A 708 3.70 -6.15 27.06
C GLN A 708 3.66 -4.89 27.93
N THR A 709 4.77 -4.55 28.60
CA THR A 709 4.83 -3.41 29.55
C THR A 709 5.96 -2.44 29.23
N TRP A 710 5.88 -1.21 29.74
CA TRP A 710 6.99 -0.24 29.63
C TRP A 710 8.27 -0.73 30.32
N ASP A 711 8.17 -1.49 31.41
CA ASP A 711 9.34 -2.09 32.08
C ASP A 711 10.07 -3.11 31.19
N GLU A 712 9.31 -3.88 30.41
CA GLU A 712 9.88 -4.75 29.37
C GLU A 712 10.50 -3.95 28.24
N VAL A 713 9.91 -2.80 27.86
CA VAL A 713 10.53 -1.86 26.90
C VAL A 713 11.86 -1.33 27.46
N TRP A 714 11.93 -0.86 28.70
CA TRP A 714 13.19 -0.41 29.30
C TRP A 714 14.24 -1.52 29.34
N SER A 715 13.81 -2.75 29.61
CA SER A 715 14.69 -3.94 29.63
C SER A 715 15.23 -4.28 28.24
N LEU A 716 14.37 -4.28 27.22
CA LEU A 716 14.78 -4.59 25.85
C LEU A 716 15.60 -3.45 25.23
N LEU A 717 15.40 -2.19 25.62
CA LEU A 717 16.24 -1.07 25.17
C LEU A 717 17.72 -1.31 25.47
N SER A 718 18.04 -1.92 26.61
CA SER A 718 19.42 -2.30 26.95
C SER A 718 19.96 -3.42 26.07
N VAL A 719 19.11 -4.33 25.60
CA VAL A 719 19.50 -5.41 24.66
C VAL A 719 19.69 -4.84 23.27
N LEU A 720 18.78 -3.96 22.82
CA LEU A 720 18.90 -3.26 21.54
C LEU A 720 20.16 -2.39 21.51
N ASP A 721 20.42 -1.58 22.53
CA ASP A 721 21.62 -0.73 22.62
C ASP A 721 22.92 -1.54 22.60
N LYS A 722 22.98 -2.67 23.33
CA LYS A 722 24.12 -3.61 23.28
C LYS A 722 24.36 -4.19 21.89
N ASN A 723 23.29 -4.33 21.10
CA ASN A 723 23.31 -4.78 19.73
C ASN A 723 23.27 -3.60 18.73
N HIS A 724 23.42 -2.37 19.22
CA HIS A 724 23.41 -1.13 18.45
C HIS A 724 22.18 -0.97 17.53
N MET A 725 21.04 -1.53 17.94
CA MET A 725 19.74 -1.38 17.31
C MET A 725 18.90 -0.35 18.06
N ASP A 726 17.91 0.22 17.38
CA ASP A 726 17.06 1.27 17.93
C ASP A 726 15.64 0.78 18.21
N PHE A 727 14.96 1.46 19.14
CA PHE A 727 13.51 1.39 19.33
C PHE A 727 12.85 2.63 18.75
N GLY A 728 11.79 2.46 17.98
CA GLY A 728 11.05 3.58 17.40
C GLY A 728 9.98 4.13 18.33
N LEU A 729 10.00 5.44 18.60
CA LEU A 729 8.88 6.18 19.20
C LEU A 729 8.36 7.28 18.27
N PRO A 730 7.03 7.46 18.14
CA PRO A 730 6.43 8.49 17.30
C PRO A 730 7.06 9.87 17.53
N LEU A 731 7.42 10.51 16.41
CA LEU A 731 8.20 11.74 16.42
C LEU A 731 7.44 12.91 17.05
N VAL A 732 8.22 13.90 17.47
CA VAL A 732 7.75 15.25 17.77
C VAL A 732 7.47 15.98 16.46
N VAL A 733 6.18 16.14 16.09
CA VAL A 733 5.79 16.81 14.84
C VAL A 733 6.24 18.27 14.84
N GLN A 734 7.10 18.64 13.89
CA GLN A 734 7.38 20.04 13.59
C GLN A 734 6.33 20.58 12.62
N PRO A 735 5.89 21.85 12.76
CA PRO A 735 4.96 22.45 11.82
C PRO A 735 5.60 22.51 10.43
N SER A 736 4.89 21.97 9.44
CA SER A 736 5.25 21.98 8.03
C SER A 736 5.15 23.37 7.41
N TYR A 737 4.33 24.27 7.98
CA TYR A 737 4.24 25.68 7.57
C TYR A 737 3.97 26.64 8.73
N PRO A 738 4.31 27.94 8.59
CA PRO A 738 4.07 28.93 9.63
C PRO A 738 2.58 29.04 10.01
N GLY A 739 2.28 28.87 11.30
CA GLY A 739 0.92 28.98 11.83
C GLY A 739 0.14 27.67 11.92
N GLU A 740 0.73 26.54 11.54
CA GLU A 740 0.15 25.21 11.77
C GLU A 740 0.09 24.89 13.27
N ASN A 741 -1.05 24.39 13.72
CA ASN A 741 -1.23 23.90 15.08
C ASN A 741 -0.42 22.61 15.26
N VAL A 742 0.18 22.42 16.43
CA VAL A 742 0.92 21.19 16.73
C VAL A 742 0.17 20.43 17.80
N PRO A 743 -0.34 19.23 17.50
CA PRO A 743 -1.07 18.43 18.47
C PRO A 743 -0.15 17.97 19.61
N PRO A 744 -0.71 17.62 20.78
CA PRO A 744 0.05 16.96 21.84
C PRO A 744 0.76 15.72 21.30
N ASN A 745 2.02 15.52 21.71
CA ASN A 745 2.81 14.38 21.25
C ASN A 745 2.19 13.06 21.75
N SER A 746 2.03 12.10 20.86
CA SER A 746 1.32 10.86 21.15
C SER A 746 2.03 9.94 22.16
N VAL A 747 3.36 10.07 22.34
CA VAL A 747 4.11 9.34 23.37
C VAL A 747 3.81 9.87 24.77
N TYR A 748 3.79 11.20 24.92
CA TYR A 748 3.37 11.79 26.18
C TYR A 748 1.91 11.45 26.49
N SER A 749 1.02 11.55 25.50
CA SER A 749 -0.41 11.24 25.69
C SER A 749 -0.63 9.80 26.18
N MET A 750 0.06 8.81 25.60
CA MET A 750 -0.10 7.43 26.04
C MET A 750 0.44 7.19 27.45
N LEU A 751 1.61 7.74 27.80
CA LEU A 751 2.15 7.61 29.17
C LEU A 751 1.24 8.28 30.21
N LEU A 752 0.65 9.43 29.85
CA LEU A 752 -0.29 10.15 30.70
C LEU A 752 -1.57 9.34 30.93
N PHE A 753 -2.23 8.87 29.87
CA PHE A 753 -3.49 8.15 29.99
C PHE A 753 -3.32 6.79 30.68
N GLN A 754 -2.22 6.08 30.42
CA GLN A 754 -1.95 4.79 31.07
C GLN A 754 -1.72 4.90 32.58
N THR A 755 -1.40 6.10 33.07
CA THR A 755 -1.25 6.42 34.49
C THR A 755 -2.47 7.14 35.07
N GLU A 756 -3.62 7.04 34.39
CA GLU A 756 -4.90 7.69 34.76
C GLU A 756 -4.82 9.22 34.86
N GLY A 757 -3.87 9.83 34.12
CA GLY A 757 -3.71 11.28 34.03
C GLY A 757 -4.58 11.92 32.95
N GLU A 758 -4.85 13.21 33.09
CA GLU A 758 -5.66 13.99 32.16
C GLU A 758 -4.88 15.20 31.62
N PHE A 759 -5.23 15.69 30.42
CA PHE A 759 -4.62 16.92 29.89
C PHE A 759 -5.12 18.18 30.59
N TYR A 760 -6.39 18.18 30.99
CA TYR A 760 -7.08 19.33 31.55
C TYR A 760 -8.00 18.91 32.70
N ARG A 761 -8.07 19.74 33.75
CA ARG A 761 -8.94 19.55 34.91
C ARG A 761 -10.09 20.57 34.94
N ASP A 762 -11.00 20.38 35.88
CA ASP A 762 -12.16 21.26 36.14
C ASP A 762 -13.06 21.47 34.91
N GLY A 763 -13.17 20.46 34.05
CA GLY A 763 -13.95 20.53 32.81
C GLY A 763 -13.27 21.36 31.71
N GLY A 764 -11.94 21.27 31.59
CA GLY A 764 -11.18 21.96 30.54
C GLY A 764 -10.86 23.43 30.84
N LYS A 765 -10.98 23.83 32.11
CA LYS A 765 -10.72 25.22 32.54
C LYS A 765 -9.25 25.50 32.84
N GLU A 766 -8.53 24.45 33.22
CA GLU A 766 -7.11 24.52 33.55
C GLU A 766 -6.39 23.31 32.94
N SER A 767 -5.13 23.51 32.56
CA SER A 767 -4.21 22.41 32.30
C SER A 767 -3.96 21.59 33.56
N ASP A 768 -3.93 20.27 33.44
CA ASP A 768 -3.55 19.36 34.53
C ASP A 768 -2.10 18.83 34.40
N LEU A 769 -1.35 19.34 33.42
CA LEU A 769 0.03 18.89 33.16
C LEU A 769 1.01 19.28 34.29
N ASP A 770 0.63 20.16 35.22
CA ASP A 770 1.39 20.46 36.43
C ASP A 770 1.11 19.50 37.61
N SER A 771 0.24 18.50 37.42
CA SER A 771 -0.01 17.44 38.38
C SER A 771 1.21 16.53 38.54
N GLN A 772 1.25 15.76 39.64
CA GLN A 772 2.34 14.80 39.85
C GLN A 772 2.37 13.75 38.72
N ILE A 773 1.20 13.28 38.28
CA ILE A 773 1.07 12.31 37.19
C ILE A 773 1.59 12.92 35.87
N GLY A 774 1.18 14.16 35.54
CA GLY A 774 1.64 14.85 34.33
C GLY A 774 3.17 15.06 34.31
N ILE A 775 3.73 15.47 35.44
CA ILE A 775 5.18 15.64 35.59
C ILE A 775 5.92 14.29 35.45
N ASP A 776 5.41 13.23 36.06
CA ASP A 776 6.04 11.90 36.01
C ASP A 776 5.96 11.29 34.61
N ALA A 777 4.83 11.43 33.91
CA ALA A 777 4.68 11.03 32.50
C ALA A 777 5.64 11.82 31.60
N PHE A 778 5.77 13.13 31.81
CA PHE A 778 6.70 13.97 31.04
C PHE A 778 8.15 13.57 31.29
N LYS A 779 8.50 13.29 32.55
CA LYS A 779 9.82 12.80 32.91
C LYS A 779 10.13 11.48 32.21
N GLN A 780 9.25 10.48 32.32
CA GLN A 780 9.41 9.18 31.63
C GLN A 780 9.59 9.36 30.12
N TRP A 781 8.78 10.23 29.50
CA TRP A 781 8.92 10.53 28.08
C TRP A 781 10.30 11.10 27.74
N THR A 782 10.79 12.06 28.52
CA THR A 782 12.10 12.67 28.27
C THR A 782 13.27 11.72 28.55
N GLU A 783 13.13 10.77 29.48
CA GLU A 783 14.16 9.78 29.83
C GLU A 783 14.54 8.87 28.67
N PHE A 784 13.60 8.53 27.77
CA PHE A 784 13.91 7.83 26.53
C PHE A 784 15.02 8.52 25.71
N TYR A 785 15.09 9.85 25.77
CA TYR A 785 16.05 10.64 25.00
C TYR A 785 17.24 11.10 25.85
N THR A 786 17.02 11.46 27.11
CA THR A 786 18.11 11.91 27.99
C THR A 786 18.97 10.76 28.46
N ASP A 787 18.37 9.60 28.76
CA ASP A 787 19.06 8.49 29.42
C ASP A 787 19.36 7.39 28.42
N TYR A 788 18.38 7.03 27.58
CA TYR A 788 18.49 5.94 26.59
C TYR A 788 18.88 6.41 25.19
N LYS A 789 19.03 7.73 24.99
CA LYS A 789 19.58 8.33 23.77
C LYS A 789 18.84 7.92 22.48
N LEU A 790 17.54 7.66 22.56
CA LEU A 790 16.75 7.34 21.38
C LEU A 790 16.83 8.45 20.31
N GLU A 791 16.80 8.03 19.05
CA GLU A 791 16.79 8.93 17.91
C GLU A 791 15.48 9.75 17.87
N ARG A 792 15.60 11.04 17.57
CA ARG A 792 14.45 11.96 17.58
C ARG A 792 13.77 12.12 16.22
N GLU A 793 14.51 11.91 15.14
CA GLU A 793 14.06 12.06 13.77
C GLU A 793 14.60 10.91 12.92
N TYR A 794 13.69 10.12 12.36
CA TYR A 794 14.05 8.99 11.52
C TYR A 794 12.91 8.63 10.57
N ASP A 795 13.26 7.90 9.51
CA ASP A 795 12.29 7.24 8.64
C ASP A 795 12.02 5.84 9.19
N PHE A 796 10.86 5.68 9.85
CA PHE A 796 10.49 4.42 10.49
C PHE A 796 10.41 3.28 9.48
N ALA A 797 9.74 3.49 8.34
CA ALA A 797 9.51 2.45 7.34
C ALA A 797 10.84 1.90 6.80
N ASN A 798 11.81 2.78 6.51
CA ASN A 798 13.12 2.36 6.06
C ASN A 798 13.94 1.66 7.15
N ARG A 799 13.99 2.20 8.38
CA ARG A 799 14.79 1.58 9.47
C ARG A 799 14.19 0.25 9.95
N PHE A 800 12.86 0.12 9.90
CA PHE A 800 12.16 -1.13 10.20
C PHE A 800 12.42 -2.19 9.11
N ARG A 801 12.39 -1.76 7.84
CA ARG A 801 12.70 -2.60 6.67
C ARG A 801 14.11 -3.18 6.74
N THR A 802 15.12 -2.38 7.08
CA THR A 802 16.52 -2.85 7.22
C THR A 802 16.76 -3.69 8.49
N GLY A 803 15.85 -3.63 9.46
CA GLY A 803 16.00 -4.27 10.77
C GLY A 803 16.93 -3.52 11.74
N GLU A 804 17.29 -2.27 11.41
CA GLU A 804 18.01 -1.37 12.32
C GLU A 804 17.15 -0.95 13.50
N MET A 805 15.85 -0.75 13.24
CA MET A 805 14.84 -0.45 14.24
C MET A 805 13.81 -1.58 14.23
N PRO A 806 14.14 -2.76 14.80
CA PRO A 806 13.33 -3.97 14.66
C PRO A 806 12.01 -3.90 15.41
N ILE A 807 11.83 -2.92 16.29
CA ILE A 807 10.62 -2.71 17.06
C ILE A 807 10.38 -1.22 17.24
N GLY A 808 9.11 -0.81 17.16
CA GLY A 808 8.75 0.57 17.42
C GLY A 808 7.25 0.82 17.34
N ILE A 809 6.84 1.98 17.85
CA ILE A 809 5.46 2.42 17.88
C ILE A 809 5.24 3.41 16.73
N ALA A 810 4.18 3.20 15.96
CA ALA A 810 3.79 4.07 14.85
C ALA A 810 2.26 4.03 14.67
N ASP A 811 1.71 5.00 13.92
CA ASP A 811 0.29 5.01 13.56
C ASP A 811 -0.07 3.73 12.79
N TYR A 812 -1.22 3.10 13.09
CA TYR A 812 -1.58 1.81 12.50
C TYR A 812 -1.66 1.86 10.97
N THR A 813 -1.90 3.03 10.36
CA THR A 813 -1.92 3.19 8.90
C THR A 813 -0.55 2.89 8.26
N THR A 814 0.53 2.92 9.04
CA THR A 814 1.88 2.46 8.65
C THR A 814 1.88 1.00 8.19
N TYR A 815 0.97 0.16 8.68
CA TYR A 815 0.79 -1.22 8.21
C TYR A 815 0.53 -1.28 6.69
N ASN A 816 -0.35 -0.40 6.20
CA ASN A 816 -0.71 -0.34 4.77
C ASN A 816 0.50 0.06 3.93
N GLN A 817 1.30 1.01 4.44
CA GLN A 817 2.55 1.42 3.81
C GLN A 817 3.56 0.27 3.77
N LEU A 818 3.84 -0.39 4.88
CA LEU A 818 4.84 -1.46 4.97
C LEU A 818 4.50 -2.66 4.08
N THR A 819 3.21 -3.03 3.99
CA THR A 819 2.73 -4.13 3.15
C THR A 819 3.09 -3.96 1.67
N VAL A 820 3.10 -2.70 1.19
CA VAL A 820 3.46 -2.36 -0.20
C VAL A 820 4.94 -1.97 -0.33
N PHE A 821 5.51 -1.31 0.68
CA PHE A 821 6.86 -0.76 0.66
C PHE A 821 7.99 -1.78 0.95
N ALA A 822 7.69 -2.86 1.66
CA ALA A 822 8.69 -3.84 2.09
C ALA A 822 8.19 -5.31 1.87
N PRO A 823 7.86 -5.69 0.63
CA PRO A 823 7.34 -7.03 0.33
C PRO A 823 8.33 -8.16 0.62
N GLU A 824 9.64 -7.88 0.59
CA GLU A 824 10.68 -8.88 0.88
C GLU A 824 10.73 -9.28 2.36
N ILE A 825 10.12 -8.48 3.26
CA ILE A 825 9.97 -8.84 4.67
C ILE A 825 8.57 -9.37 5.02
N ARG A 826 7.73 -9.68 4.02
CA ARG A 826 6.39 -10.25 4.24
C ARG A 826 6.49 -11.52 5.10
N GLY A 827 5.66 -11.59 6.14
CA GLY A 827 5.66 -12.68 7.12
C GLY A 827 6.75 -12.59 8.19
N MET A 828 7.77 -11.74 8.03
CA MET A 828 8.87 -11.55 9.00
C MET A 828 8.59 -10.47 10.04
N TRP A 829 7.40 -9.86 10.00
CA TRP A 829 6.97 -8.84 10.96
C TRP A 829 5.51 -9.02 11.36
N GLY A 830 5.10 -8.26 12.36
CA GLY A 830 3.71 -8.10 12.78
C GLY A 830 3.49 -6.76 13.46
N PHE A 831 2.25 -6.48 13.80
CA PHE A 831 1.89 -5.35 14.66
C PHE A 831 0.84 -5.78 15.69
N THR A 832 0.85 -5.15 16.86
CA THR A 832 -0.03 -5.49 18.00
C THR A 832 -0.27 -4.25 18.87
N VAL A 833 -1.05 -4.40 19.93
CA VAL A 833 -1.33 -3.34 20.91
C VAL A 833 -0.04 -2.78 21.52
N ILE A 834 -0.03 -1.49 21.86
CA ILE A 834 1.15 -0.85 22.46
C ILE A 834 1.45 -1.42 23.87
N PRO A 835 2.71 -1.37 24.32
CA PRO A 835 3.06 -1.64 25.71
C PRO A 835 2.25 -0.76 26.67
N GLY A 836 1.89 -1.35 27.81
CA GLY A 836 1.07 -0.68 28.82
C GLY A 836 1.81 -0.43 30.15
N THR A 837 1.12 0.26 31.04
CA THR A 837 1.54 0.46 32.44
C THR A 837 0.79 -0.50 33.34
N GLU A 838 1.51 -1.25 34.17
CA GLU A 838 0.89 -2.12 35.18
C GLU A 838 0.33 -1.27 36.33
N LEU A 839 -0.97 -1.40 36.58
CA LEU A 839 -1.66 -0.70 37.67
C LEU A 839 -1.52 -1.47 38.99
N GLU A 840 -1.80 -0.82 40.12
CA GLU A 840 -1.70 -1.45 41.46
C GLU A 840 -2.55 -2.73 41.61
N ASN A 841 -3.60 -2.88 40.79
CA ASN A 841 -4.49 -4.03 40.77
C ASN A 841 -3.98 -5.22 39.92
N GLY A 842 -2.80 -5.10 39.30
CA GLY A 842 -2.19 -6.11 38.43
C GLY A 842 -2.77 -6.17 37.01
N SER A 843 -3.62 -5.22 36.63
CA SER A 843 -4.05 -5.05 35.24
C SER A 843 -3.10 -4.14 34.48
N ILE A 844 -2.99 -4.32 33.16
CA ILE A 844 -2.16 -3.49 32.30
C ILE A 844 -3.07 -2.49 31.59
N ASN A 845 -2.83 -1.20 31.80
CA ASN A 845 -3.48 -0.14 31.06
C ASN A 845 -2.67 0.19 29.79
N ARG A 846 -3.30 0.11 28.61
CA ARG A 846 -2.66 0.38 27.32
C ARG A 846 -3.24 1.60 26.60
N SER A 847 -3.90 2.51 27.34
CA SER A 847 -4.52 3.70 26.76
C SER A 847 -3.60 4.44 25.78
N VAL A 848 -4.18 4.87 24.66
CA VAL A 848 -3.48 5.55 23.55
C VAL A 848 -4.36 6.66 22.98
N ALA A 849 -3.75 7.76 22.55
CA ALA A 849 -4.50 8.90 22.01
C ALA A 849 -5.10 8.61 20.63
N SER A 850 -6.35 9.06 20.44
CA SER A 850 -7.04 9.10 19.16
C SER A 850 -6.55 10.25 18.30
N GLY A 851 -6.17 9.94 17.07
CA GLY A 851 -5.99 10.88 15.96
C GLY A 851 -7.16 10.79 14.97
N GLY A 852 -7.07 11.53 13.88
CA GLY A 852 -8.05 11.47 12.79
C GLY A 852 -8.45 12.83 12.21
N SER A 853 -9.57 12.80 11.50
CA SER A 853 -10.20 13.95 10.85
C SER A 853 -11.71 13.87 10.93
N GLY A 854 -12.38 15.01 10.81
CA GLY A 854 -13.83 15.14 10.87
C GLY A 854 -14.41 15.99 9.77
N VAL A 855 -15.73 15.89 9.61
CA VAL A 855 -16.55 16.73 8.74
C VAL A 855 -17.25 17.79 9.60
N LEU A 856 -17.10 19.05 9.21
CA LEU A 856 -17.56 20.24 9.94
C LEU A 856 -18.64 20.97 9.15
N MET A 857 -19.75 21.33 9.80
CA MET A 857 -20.72 22.30 9.27
C MET A 857 -20.32 23.71 9.69
N LEU A 858 -20.23 24.63 8.73
CA LEU A 858 -19.93 26.03 9.02
C LEU A 858 -21.20 26.74 9.50
N GLU A 859 -21.05 27.68 10.44
CA GLU A 859 -22.20 28.41 11.00
C GLU A 859 -22.94 29.24 9.93
N GLY A 860 -22.21 29.68 8.90
CA GLY A 860 -22.74 30.43 7.77
C GLY A 860 -23.48 29.59 6.71
N ALA A 861 -23.68 28.29 6.92
CA ALA A 861 -24.39 27.43 5.98
C ALA A 861 -25.83 27.95 5.74
N GLU A 862 -26.22 28.12 4.47
CA GLU A 862 -27.53 28.69 4.13
C GLU A 862 -28.68 27.72 4.42
N ASP A 863 -28.43 26.43 4.21
CA ASP A 863 -29.39 25.34 4.40
C ASP A 863 -28.78 24.26 5.31
N LYS A 864 -28.90 24.49 6.64
CA LYS A 864 -28.28 23.63 7.66
C LYS A 864 -28.83 22.21 7.65
N GLU A 865 -30.12 22.03 7.36
CA GLU A 865 -30.71 20.70 7.24
C GLU A 865 -30.15 19.95 6.03
N ALA A 866 -29.93 20.61 4.88
CA ALA A 866 -29.34 19.96 3.71
C ALA A 866 -27.86 19.61 3.94
N ALA A 867 -27.11 20.50 4.60
CA ALA A 867 -25.75 20.24 5.03
C ALA A 867 -25.68 19.06 6.02
N TRP A 868 -26.63 18.95 6.94
CA TRP A 868 -26.73 17.81 7.86
C TRP A 868 -26.99 16.49 7.14
N GLU A 869 -27.92 16.46 6.18
CA GLU A 869 -28.14 15.26 5.35
C GLU A 869 -26.87 14.83 4.61
N TYR A 870 -26.10 15.79 4.09
CA TYR A 870 -24.80 15.48 3.46
C TYR A 870 -23.81 14.86 4.46
N MET A 871 -23.68 15.42 5.66
CA MET A 871 -22.77 14.89 6.68
C MET A 871 -23.17 13.47 7.13
N LYS A 872 -24.47 13.22 7.31
CA LYS A 872 -25.01 11.88 7.63
C LYS A 872 -24.77 10.87 6.53
N TRP A 873 -24.96 11.26 5.28
CA TRP A 873 -24.68 10.43 4.12
C TRP A 873 -23.19 10.12 4.02
N TRP A 874 -22.34 11.14 4.09
CA TRP A 874 -20.89 11.01 3.96
C TRP A 874 -20.33 10.01 4.97
N THR A 875 -20.75 10.12 6.22
CA THR A 875 -20.27 9.28 7.33
C THR A 875 -21.09 8.00 7.56
N SER A 876 -22.04 7.69 6.67
CA SER A 876 -22.82 6.46 6.75
C SER A 876 -21.96 5.22 6.47
N GLU A 877 -22.38 4.07 6.98
CA GLU A 877 -21.67 2.81 6.78
C GLU A 877 -21.50 2.49 5.28
N GLU A 878 -22.58 2.55 4.51
CA GLU A 878 -22.56 2.25 3.07
C GLU A 878 -21.63 3.17 2.29
N THR A 879 -21.71 4.48 2.55
CA THR A 879 -20.85 5.47 1.88
C THR A 879 -19.39 5.29 2.26
N GLN A 880 -19.08 5.05 3.53
CA GLN A 880 -17.70 4.87 3.99
C GLN A 880 -17.08 3.56 3.48
N VAL A 881 -17.87 2.47 3.40
CA VAL A 881 -17.43 1.21 2.78
C VAL A 881 -17.18 1.40 1.29
N LYS A 882 -18.12 2.04 0.57
CA LYS A 882 -17.97 2.33 -0.85
C LYS A 882 -16.74 3.21 -1.10
N PHE A 883 -16.59 4.31 -0.38
CA PHE A 883 -15.42 5.19 -0.51
C PHE A 883 -14.12 4.46 -0.22
N GLY A 884 -14.04 3.69 0.87
CA GLY A 884 -12.83 2.94 1.22
C GLY A 884 -12.46 1.88 0.18
N ARG A 885 -13.43 1.13 -0.34
CA ARG A 885 -13.23 0.13 -1.40
C ARG A 885 -12.87 0.77 -2.73
N GLU A 886 -13.47 1.89 -3.09
CA GLU A 886 -13.10 2.66 -4.28
C GLU A 886 -11.66 3.17 -4.15
N MET A 887 -11.29 3.78 -3.01
CA MET A 887 -9.93 4.28 -2.82
C MET A 887 -8.87 3.17 -2.89
N GLU A 888 -9.12 2.04 -2.23
CA GLU A 888 -8.24 0.86 -2.30
C GLU A 888 -8.25 0.22 -3.71
N GLY A 889 -9.40 0.19 -4.37
CA GLY A 889 -9.55 -0.31 -5.74
C GLY A 889 -8.88 0.57 -6.78
N LEU A 890 -8.68 1.87 -6.49
CA LEU A 890 -8.02 2.82 -7.39
C LEU A 890 -6.52 2.92 -7.15
N MET A 891 -6.09 2.90 -5.88
CA MET A 891 -4.72 3.21 -5.46
C MET A 891 -3.98 2.04 -4.81
N GLY A 892 -4.65 0.89 -4.65
CA GLY A 892 -4.13 -0.32 -4.01
C GLY A 892 -4.22 -0.29 -2.48
N ALA A 893 -3.77 -1.37 -1.85
CA ALA A 893 -3.86 -1.59 -0.39
C ALA A 893 -3.21 -0.48 0.46
N ALA A 894 -2.22 0.25 -0.08
CA ALA A 894 -1.61 1.40 0.60
C ALA A 894 -2.60 2.54 0.88
N ALA A 895 -3.70 2.63 0.12
CA ALA A 895 -4.73 3.66 0.25
C ALA A 895 -5.95 3.21 1.07
N ARG A 896 -5.85 2.07 1.78
CA ARG A 896 -6.92 1.58 2.64
C ARG A 896 -7.34 2.66 3.64
N TYR A 897 -8.63 2.94 3.65
CA TYR A 897 -9.17 4.13 4.30
C TYR A 897 -9.43 3.89 5.80
N PRO A 898 -8.84 4.71 6.71
CA PRO A 898 -8.97 4.55 8.16
C PRO A 898 -10.28 5.16 8.70
N THR A 899 -11.43 4.67 8.24
CA THR A 899 -12.74 5.23 8.60
C THR A 899 -13.01 5.17 10.11
N ALA A 900 -13.61 6.23 10.66
CA ALA A 900 -14.07 6.27 12.05
C ALA A 900 -15.38 5.49 12.29
N ASN A 901 -16.13 5.16 11.23
CA ASN A 901 -17.37 4.41 11.33
C ASN A 901 -17.07 2.95 11.66
N ILE A 902 -17.57 2.47 12.81
CA ILE A 902 -17.24 1.16 13.39
C ILE A 902 -17.60 0.03 12.41
N ASN A 903 -18.83 0.01 11.92
CA ASN A 903 -19.33 -1.03 11.03
C ASN A 903 -18.65 -0.98 9.65
N ALA A 904 -18.32 0.22 9.15
CA ALA A 904 -17.65 0.35 7.87
C ALA A 904 -16.23 -0.22 7.93
N LEU A 905 -15.51 0.02 9.03
CA LEU A 905 -14.16 -0.49 9.25
C LEU A 905 -14.10 -2.03 9.20
N GLU A 906 -15.08 -2.72 9.79
CA GLU A 906 -15.22 -4.19 9.75
C GLU A 906 -15.40 -4.75 8.33
N LYS A 907 -15.97 -3.94 7.42
CA LYS A 907 -16.27 -4.31 6.04
C LYS A 907 -15.18 -3.95 5.03
N LEU A 908 -14.11 -3.30 5.49
CA LEU A 908 -12.92 -3.02 4.69
C LEU A 908 -11.96 -4.22 4.69
N PRO A 909 -11.17 -4.42 3.62
CA PRO A 909 -10.47 -5.68 3.37
C PRO A 909 -9.15 -5.81 4.16
N TRP A 910 -9.25 -5.82 5.48
CA TRP A 910 -8.15 -6.22 6.36
C TRP A 910 -7.96 -7.73 6.33
N PRO A 911 -6.72 -8.25 6.33
CA PRO A 911 -6.47 -9.64 6.72
C PRO A 911 -7.04 -9.90 8.12
N VAL A 912 -7.60 -11.07 8.35
CA VAL A 912 -8.36 -11.36 9.58
C VAL A 912 -7.49 -11.17 10.83
N GLU A 913 -6.28 -11.73 10.83
CA GLU A 913 -5.34 -11.62 11.97
C GLU A 913 -4.99 -10.17 12.31
N ASP A 914 -4.74 -9.36 11.28
CA ASP A 914 -4.37 -7.95 11.42
C ASP A 914 -5.55 -7.10 11.91
N PHE A 915 -6.76 -7.44 11.46
CA PHE A 915 -7.99 -6.79 11.92
C PHE A 915 -8.27 -7.05 13.41
N ASP A 916 -8.02 -8.27 13.88
CA ASP A 916 -8.22 -8.62 15.29
C ASP A 916 -7.28 -7.82 16.21
N GLN A 917 -6.01 -7.67 15.82
CA GLN A 917 -5.06 -6.82 16.55
C GLN A 917 -5.49 -5.35 16.53
N LEU A 918 -6.01 -4.87 15.41
CA LEU A 918 -6.53 -3.52 15.29
C LEU A 918 -7.74 -3.29 16.20
N GLN A 919 -8.69 -4.25 16.26
CA GLN A 919 -9.84 -4.16 17.17
C GLN A 919 -9.42 -4.18 18.64
N ALA A 920 -8.49 -5.06 19.01
CA ALA A 920 -7.92 -5.07 20.36
C ALA A 920 -7.27 -3.73 20.73
N GLY A 921 -6.64 -3.05 19.75
CA GLY A 921 -6.11 -1.71 19.93
C GLY A 921 -7.18 -0.65 20.16
N PHE A 922 -8.29 -0.71 19.42
CA PHE A 922 -9.41 0.25 19.55
C PHE A 922 -10.05 0.26 20.95
N GLU A 923 -9.96 -0.83 21.72
CA GLU A 923 -10.45 -0.89 23.11
C GLU A 923 -9.70 0.08 24.06
N TRP A 924 -8.50 0.53 23.66
CA TRP A 924 -7.63 1.40 24.46
C TRP A 924 -7.56 2.84 23.95
N VAL A 925 -8.31 3.19 22.91
CA VAL A 925 -8.19 4.51 22.29
C VAL A 925 -8.98 5.54 23.09
N GLU A 926 -8.33 6.65 23.43
CA GLU A 926 -8.91 7.79 24.16
C GLU A 926 -8.81 9.08 23.37
N GLY A 927 -9.88 9.86 23.33
CA GLY A 927 -9.90 11.16 22.67
C GLY A 927 -9.25 12.24 23.53
N ILE A 928 -8.45 13.12 22.93
CA ILE A 928 -7.95 14.31 23.62
C ILE A 928 -9.01 15.41 23.45
N PRO A 929 -9.61 15.94 24.54
CA PRO A 929 -10.59 17.00 24.44
C PRO A 929 -9.94 18.31 23.98
N GLU A 930 -10.64 19.08 23.15
CA GLU A 930 -10.21 20.42 22.74
C GLU A 930 -10.83 21.49 23.66
N VAL A 931 -10.00 22.42 24.15
CA VAL A 931 -10.40 23.46 25.11
C VAL A 931 -10.02 24.85 24.60
N PRO A 932 -10.60 25.95 25.13
CA PRO A 932 -10.20 27.30 24.73
C PRO A 932 -8.72 27.52 25.05
N GLY A 933 -7.90 27.75 24.00
CA GLY A 933 -6.45 27.84 24.16
C GLY A 933 -5.71 26.50 24.04
N GLY A 934 -6.39 25.38 23.79
CA GLY A 934 -5.81 24.04 23.69
C GLY A 934 -4.73 23.89 22.60
N TYR A 935 -4.85 24.64 21.51
CA TYR A 935 -3.83 24.76 20.47
C TYR A 935 -2.43 25.20 20.98
N PHE A 936 -2.33 25.80 22.18
CA PHE A 936 -1.04 26.09 22.82
C PHE A 936 -0.41 24.87 23.51
N THR A 937 -1.22 23.88 23.92
CA THR A 937 -0.79 22.75 24.75
C THR A 937 0.28 21.91 24.05
N GLY A 938 0.01 21.39 22.85
CA GLY A 938 0.97 20.53 22.15
C GLY A 938 2.27 21.26 21.81
N ARG A 939 2.16 22.52 21.34
CA ARG A 939 3.30 23.40 21.07
C ARG A 939 4.20 23.57 22.30
N HIS A 940 3.62 23.89 23.46
CA HIS A 940 4.37 24.19 24.67
C HIS A 940 4.88 22.93 25.39
N LEU A 941 4.17 21.81 25.28
CA LEU A 941 4.66 20.51 25.68
C LEU A 941 5.95 20.13 24.92
N ILE A 942 5.97 20.38 23.61
CA ILE A 942 7.15 20.15 22.76
C ILE A 942 8.28 21.14 23.09
N ASN A 943 7.96 22.40 23.35
CA ASN A 943 8.98 23.36 23.80
C ASN A 943 9.61 22.94 25.14
N ALA A 944 8.80 22.41 26.08
CA ALA A 944 9.29 21.84 27.33
C ALA A 944 10.21 20.63 27.08
N PHE A 945 9.81 19.75 26.16
CA PHE A 945 10.61 18.60 25.74
C PHE A 945 11.97 19.04 25.21
N TYR A 946 12.05 19.97 24.25
CA TYR A 946 13.32 20.48 23.73
C TYR A 946 14.17 21.15 24.81
N ARG A 947 13.53 21.91 25.72
CA ARG A 947 14.25 22.54 26.84
C ARG A 947 14.84 21.51 27.81
N THR A 948 14.21 20.36 27.96
CA THR A 948 14.70 19.24 28.78
C THR A 948 15.81 18.48 28.05
N VAL A 949 15.52 18.00 26.84
CA VAL A 949 16.40 17.10 26.09
C VAL A 949 17.63 17.81 25.51
N ASP A 950 17.45 18.99 24.90
CA ASP A 950 18.57 19.78 24.33
C ASP A 950 19.12 20.80 25.34
N GLY A 951 18.23 21.46 26.06
CA GLY A 951 18.59 22.49 27.03
C GLY A 951 19.16 21.95 28.35
N GLN A 952 19.05 20.64 28.59
CA GLN A 952 19.47 19.96 29.83
C GLN A 952 18.85 20.58 31.09
N ILE A 953 17.65 21.13 30.96
CA ILE A 953 16.86 21.61 32.10
C ILE A 953 16.14 20.42 32.73
N GLU A 954 15.93 20.47 34.04
CA GLU A 954 15.22 19.42 34.76
C GLU A 954 13.76 19.32 34.26
N PRO A 955 13.23 18.11 34.01
CA PRO A 955 11.93 17.93 33.35
C PRO A 955 10.78 18.67 34.05
N ARG A 956 10.73 18.62 35.39
CA ARG A 956 9.68 19.31 36.15
C ARG A 956 9.78 20.82 36.02
N GLU A 957 10.98 21.40 36.12
CA GLU A 957 11.19 22.83 35.89
C GLU A 957 10.75 23.25 34.48
N ALA A 958 11.17 22.51 33.45
CA ALA A 958 10.85 22.81 32.06
C ALA A 958 9.34 22.76 31.80
N LEU A 959 8.65 21.69 32.27
CA LEU A 959 7.21 21.54 32.11
C LEU A 959 6.45 22.63 32.88
N MET A 960 6.79 22.89 34.15
CA MET A 960 6.10 23.88 34.97
C MET A 960 6.16 25.30 34.38
N ASP A 961 7.30 25.68 33.79
CA ASP A 961 7.44 26.97 33.11
C ASP A 961 6.49 27.08 31.91
N TYR A 962 6.36 26.00 31.14
CA TYR A 962 5.51 25.98 29.95
C TYR A 962 4.02 25.80 30.24
N VAL A 963 3.68 25.08 31.31
CA VAL A 963 2.29 24.99 31.78
C VAL A 963 1.75 26.35 32.20
N GLN A 964 2.58 27.26 32.73
CA GLN A 964 2.12 28.63 33.01
C GLN A 964 1.65 29.36 31.74
N TYR A 965 2.37 29.22 30.62
CA TYR A 965 1.94 29.80 29.33
C TYR A 965 0.65 29.16 28.82
N ILE A 966 0.51 27.83 28.96
CA ILE A 966 -0.73 27.12 28.59
C ILE A 966 -1.90 27.66 29.42
N GLN A 967 -1.74 27.75 30.74
CA GLN A 967 -2.77 28.24 31.65
C GLN A 967 -3.14 29.70 31.39
N ASP A 968 -2.15 30.56 31.13
CA ASP A 968 -2.39 31.97 30.81
C ASP A 968 -3.16 32.12 29.49
N GLU A 969 -2.85 31.31 28.47
CA GLU A 969 -3.57 31.29 27.21
C GLU A 969 -5.01 30.77 27.38
N ILE A 970 -5.20 29.69 28.14
CA ILE A 970 -6.55 29.19 28.46
C ILE A 970 -7.36 30.27 29.15
N ARG A 971 -6.83 30.91 30.20
CA ARG A 971 -7.51 32.02 30.90
C ARG A 971 -7.81 33.20 29.95
N ALA A 972 -6.85 33.58 29.11
CA ALA A 972 -7.03 34.67 28.14
C ALA A 972 -8.15 34.36 27.14
N LYS A 973 -8.19 33.15 26.58
CA LYS A 973 -9.20 32.73 25.60
C LYS A 973 -10.57 32.57 26.24
N ARG A 974 -10.65 32.02 27.45
CA ARG A 974 -11.90 31.97 28.22
C ARG A 974 -12.46 33.37 28.46
N SER A 975 -11.61 34.33 28.84
CA SER A 975 -12.01 35.73 28.98
C SER A 975 -12.41 36.38 27.65
N GLU A 976 -11.71 36.08 26.56
CA GLU A 976 -12.01 36.59 25.20
C GLU A 976 -13.41 36.14 24.74
N PHE A 977 -13.77 34.89 25.04
CA PHE A 977 -15.05 34.30 24.66
C PHE A 977 -16.16 34.48 25.72
N GLY A 978 -15.88 35.17 26.83
CA GLY A 978 -16.88 35.46 27.87
C GLY A 978 -17.29 34.24 28.70
N LEU A 979 -16.44 33.24 28.78
CA LEU A 979 -16.65 32.02 29.56
C LEU A 979 -16.32 32.27 31.04
N THR A 980 -16.90 31.48 31.94
CA THR A 980 -16.59 31.57 33.38
C THR A 980 -15.13 31.19 33.63
N GLU A 981 -14.44 31.92 34.52
CA GLU A 981 -13.11 31.51 34.99
C GLU A 981 -13.14 30.08 35.57
#